data_AF-A0A7I7LKM4-F1
#
_entry.id   AF-A0A7I7LKM4-F1
#
_cell.length_a   1.000
_cell.length_b   1.000
_cell.length_c   1.000
_cell.angle_alpha   90.00
_cell.angle_beta   90.00
_cell.angle_gamma   90.00
#
_symmetry.space_group_name_H-M   'P 1'
#
loop_
_entity.id
_entity.type
_entity.pdbx_description
1 polymer ?
#
loop_
_entity_poly.entity_id
_entity_poly.type
_entity_poly.pdbx_seq_one_letter_code
_entity_poly.pdbx_strand_id
1 'polypeptide(L)'
;MSFVITLPELIDSAATDLANIGTALNTATAAASASTTGILAPAGDEVSAAVAALFSQHAHAYQAASAQAATFQQRFVQALTAGASAYAGAESASAASIADPLLAAINEPALALTGRPLIGNGANGAPGTGVDGAPGGWLLGNGGAGGSGAAGMPGGNGGAAGLFGSGGAGGAGGGSTVDGRGGAGGDGGAGGWLAGNAGAGGAGGTATGIGGGYGGAGGAGGPGGLLGAGGIGGTGGSSEFDDGGVGGHGGAGGLLAAMVGAGGGAGGTGGGAGMFGDGGSGGTGGDGGLLAGPGGAGGDGGASLGRSGGSGGAGGNAGLLFGDGGGGGTGGSTTFGSSGAGGNGGAGGNGGLWGTGGIGGNGGYGTTGGGDGGNAAVVGNGGIGGAGGYGENVLGGAGGTGGRAGQLIGNAGAGGAGGGAGVSGGTGGNGGAGVLFGNGGNARVGGASTTNGGTGVGGTGGLLIGLDGFNAAASTSPLHNLQQQVLTAINAPTQALTGRPLIGNGTPGAAGTGAIGTPGGWLLGDGGAGGSGAPGVGHNGGAGGSAGLWGAGGTGGAGGSSFTSTTNGGAGGSGGAGGWLSGTGGAGGSGGPNMAGGGGNGGAGGGGGAGGLLGAGGVGGTGGASVLNGDGGSGGAGGSGGLLGGLFGAGGGNGGTGGGATAISGLGGAGGDGGLLGGPGGSGGAGGFSHGGFAGGGGTGGNAGLLFGSGGGGGDGGFAPVGVGGVGGAGGNGGDAGLLFSAGGAGGFGGFGSGTGGAGGTGGSARLVGFGGAGGGGGLGGVGDAGAGGAGGVGGGLLGNGGAGGEGGEGDGAGGVGGNAAFIGTGGNGGNGGTPTGSGGHGGSGGLLGQDGLNGLP
;
A
#
# COMPACT_ATOMS: atom_id res chain seq x y z
N MET A 1 26.58 12.90 45.04
CA MET A 1 26.27 13.32 43.67
C MET A 1 24.76 13.45 43.58
N SER A 2 24.23 14.61 43.19
CA SER A 2 22.78 14.76 42.97
C SER A 2 22.42 14.00 41.69
N PHE A 3 21.48 13.06 41.78
CA PHE A 3 20.91 12.44 40.59
C PHE A 3 20.15 13.50 39.79
N VAL A 4 20.57 13.74 38.56
CA VAL A 4 19.81 14.52 37.58
C VAL A 4 18.88 13.52 36.89
N ILE A 5 17.57 13.69 37.06
CA ILE A 5 16.55 12.92 36.34
C ILE A 5 16.10 13.82 35.19
N THR A 6 16.41 13.42 33.96
CA THR A 6 15.89 14.02 32.72
C THR A 6 14.85 13.09 32.12
N LEU A 7 13.88 13.62 31.38
CA LEU A 7 12.93 12.85 30.58
C LEU A 7 13.25 13.11 29.10
N PRO A 8 14.10 12.29 28.45
CA PRO A 8 14.52 12.52 27.07
C PRO A 8 13.34 12.64 26.10
N GLU A 9 12.26 11.86 26.29
CA GLU A 9 11.07 11.95 25.43
C GLU A 9 10.36 13.32 25.51
N LEU A 10 10.40 13.98 26.67
CA LEU A 10 9.83 15.32 26.83
C LEU A 10 10.65 16.38 26.06
N ILE A 11 11.97 16.17 26.00
CA ILE A 11 12.90 17.07 25.32
C ILE A 11 12.75 16.92 23.80
N ASP A 12 12.53 15.70 23.30
CA ASP A 12 12.34 15.42 21.88
C ASP A 12 10.98 15.91 21.35
N SER A 13 9.90 15.74 22.14
CA SER A 13 8.59 16.35 21.86
C SER A 13 8.71 17.88 21.78
N ALA A 14 9.43 18.49 22.72
CA ALA A 14 9.63 19.94 22.72
C ALA A 14 10.44 20.40 21.50
N ALA A 15 11.46 19.65 21.07
CA ALA A 15 12.25 19.95 19.87
C ALA A 15 11.38 19.90 18.61
N THR A 16 10.49 18.91 18.51
CA THR A 16 9.52 18.77 17.41
C THR A 16 8.53 19.94 17.36
N ASP A 17 7.96 20.32 18.51
CA ASP A 17 7.07 21.47 18.61
C ASP A 17 7.78 22.78 18.24
N LEU A 18 9.02 22.97 18.70
CA LEU A 18 9.86 24.12 18.35
C LEU A 18 10.19 24.17 16.86
N ALA A 19 10.41 23.01 16.22
CA ALA A 19 10.60 22.91 14.78
C ALA A 19 9.33 23.36 14.04
N ASN A 20 8.16 22.82 14.43
CA ASN A 20 6.86 23.17 13.84
C ASN A 20 6.52 24.67 13.97
N ILE A 21 6.81 25.27 15.14
CA ILE A 21 6.67 26.72 15.35
C ILE A 21 7.60 27.49 14.41
N GLY A 22 8.85 27.04 14.26
CA GLY A 22 9.81 27.62 13.32
C GLY A 22 9.31 27.60 11.88
N THR A 23 8.76 26.47 11.43
CA THR A 23 8.16 26.34 10.08
C THR A 23 6.97 27.26 9.90
N ALA A 24 6.05 27.31 10.88
CA ALA A 24 4.88 28.18 10.83
C ALA A 24 5.24 29.67 10.75
N LEU A 25 6.24 30.10 11.54
CA LEU A 25 6.74 31.48 11.53
C LEU A 25 7.43 31.84 10.21
N ASN A 26 8.21 30.92 9.63
CA ASN A 26 8.85 31.13 8.33
C ASN A 26 7.81 31.25 7.22
N THR A 27 6.80 30.39 7.22
CA THR A 27 5.68 30.44 6.25
C THR A 27 4.89 31.74 6.38
N ALA A 28 4.56 32.17 7.61
CA ALA A 28 3.86 33.43 7.83
C ALA A 28 4.69 34.65 7.42
N THR A 29 5.99 34.65 7.71
CA THR A 29 6.91 35.73 7.34
C THR A 29 7.11 35.82 5.83
N ALA A 30 7.16 34.67 5.14
CA ALA A 30 7.22 34.59 3.68
C ALA A 30 5.92 35.07 3.03
N ALA A 31 4.76 34.64 3.54
CA ALA A 31 3.45 35.04 3.03
C ALA A 31 3.20 36.57 3.15
N ALA A 32 3.70 37.20 4.22
CA ALA A 32 3.56 38.64 4.43
C ALA A 32 4.57 39.50 3.63
N SER A 33 5.57 38.90 2.98
CA SER A 33 6.67 39.64 2.35
C SER A 33 6.20 40.58 1.22
N ALA A 34 5.40 40.07 0.29
CA ALA A 34 4.97 40.83 -0.89
C ALA A 34 4.06 42.02 -0.53
N SER A 35 3.14 41.83 0.43
CA SER A 35 2.17 42.86 0.83
C SER A 35 2.77 43.95 1.73
N THR A 36 3.88 43.66 2.42
CA THR A 36 4.52 44.61 3.35
C THR A 36 5.68 45.38 2.72
N THR A 37 6.34 44.82 1.69
CA THR A 37 7.45 45.49 0.99
C THR A 37 6.98 46.32 -0.21
N GLY A 38 5.84 45.96 -0.83
CA GLY A 38 5.28 46.63 -2.01
C GLY A 38 4.24 47.71 -1.73
N ILE A 39 4.34 48.47 -0.63
CA ILE A 39 3.35 49.51 -0.28
C ILE A 39 3.44 50.69 -1.26
N LEU A 40 2.33 50.98 -1.92
CA LEU A 40 2.20 52.11 -2.86
C LEU A 40 1.73 53.37 -2.12
N ALA A 41 2.21 54.53 -2.57
CA ALA A 41 1.77 55.82 -2.05
C ALA A 41 0.26 56.02 -2.35
N PRO A 42 -0.58 56.36 -1.35
CA PRO A 42 -2.02 56.54 -1.55
C PRO A 42 -2.40 57.78 -2.39
N ALA A 43 -1.47 58.72 -2.55
CA ALA A 43 -1.58 59.90 -3.42
C ALA A 43 -0.19 60.29 -3.96
N GLY A 44 -0.17 61.17 -4.97
CA GLY A 44 1.06 61.60 -5.66
C GLY A 44 1.90 62.64 -4.92
N ASP A 45 1.63 62.90 -3.64
CA ASP A 45 2.35 63.86 -2.82
C ASP A 45 3.57 63.24 -2.10
N GLU A 46 4.52 64.09 -1.72
CA GLU A 46 5.77 63.68 -1.09
C GLU A 46 5.58 63.07 0.30
N VAL A 47 4.51 63.42 1.03
CA VAL A 47 4.22 62.84 2.35
C VAL A 47 3.77 61.39 2.19
N SER A 48 2.86 61.13 1.25
CA SER A 48 2.42 59.78 0.88
C SER A 48 3.57 58.89 0.40
N ALA A 49 4.49 59.44 -0.40
CA ALA A 49 5.69 58.73 -0.85
C ALA A 49 6.67 58.42 0.29
N ALA A 50 6.91 59.38 1.19
CA ALA A 50 7.81 59.19 2.33
C ALA A 50 7.26 58.16 3.35
N VAL A 51 5.95 58.15 3.58
CA VAL A 51 5.30 57.16 4.47
C VAL A 51 5.36 55.77 3.86
N ALA A 52 5.06 55.61 2.56
CA ALA A 52 5.20 54.32 1.88
C ALA A 52 6.63 53.78 1.95
N ALA A 53 7.64 54.63 1.70
CA ALA A 53 9.05 54.27 1.80
C ALA A 53 9.47 53.84 3.23
N LEU A 54 8.97 54.54 4.27
CA LEU A 54 9.23 54.17 5.66
C LEU A 54 8.71 52.76 5.99
N PHE A 55 7.48 52.43 5.58
CA PHE A 55 6.90 51.12 5.83
C PHE A 55 7.60 50.01 5.04
N SER A 56 7.93 50.23 3.76
CA SER A 56 8.71 49.28 2.96
C SER A 56 10.10 49.04 3.56
N GLN A 57 10.79 50.08 4.01
CA GLN A 57 12.10 49.95 4.66
C GLN A 57 12.01 49.22 6.01
N HIS A 58 10.97 49.47 6.79
CA HIS A 58 10.69 48.74 8.02
C HIS A 58 10.41 47.25 7.75
N ALA A 59 9.65 46.93 6.70
CA ALA A 59 9.39 45.56 6.28
C ALA A 59 10.67 44.82 5.87
N HIS A 60 11.58 45.47 5.14
CA HIS A 60 12.89 44.89 4.81
C HIS A 60 13.75 44.62 6.05
N ALA A 61 13.75 45.53 7.04
CA ALA A 61 14.46 45.33 8.31
C ALA A 61 13.84 44.17 9.12
N TYR A 62 12.51 44.04 9.12
CA TYR A 62 11.80 42.92 9.73
C TYR A 62 12.16 41.58 9.07
N GLN A 63 12.19 41.51 7.74
CA GLN A 63 12.58 40.29 7.00
C GLN A 63 14.02 39.84 7.35
N ALA A 64 14.96 40.79 7.45
CA ALA A 64 16.34 40.48 7.85
C ALA A 64 16.44 39.98 9.30
N ALA A 65 15.68 40.57 10.22
CA ALA A 65 15.62 40.14 11.62
C ALA A 65 15.00 38.74 11.77
N SER A 66 13.93 38.44 11.03
CA SER A 66 13.28 37.13 11.03
C SER A 66 14.18 36.03 10.47
N ALA A 67 15.00 36.31 9.45
CA ALA A 67 15.99 35.36 8.93
C ALA A 67 17.06 35.00 9.99
N GLN A 68 17.53 35.99 10.77
CA GLN A 68 18.46 35.75 11.87
C GLN A 68 17.82 34.91 13.00
N ALA A 69 16.55 35.20 13.32
CA ALA A 69 15.78 34.43 14.29
C ALA A 69 15.57 32.96 13.83
N ALA A 70 15.34 32.73 12.53
CA ALA A 70 15.20 31.39 11.97
C ALA A 70 16.49 30.57 12.11
N THR A 71 17.66 31.17 11.83
CA THR A 71 18.96 30.49 12.01
C THR A 71 19.24 30.17 13.49
N PHE A 72 18.88 31.08 14.41
CA PHE A 72 18.98 30.82 15.84
C PHE A 72 18.09 29.64 16.26
N GLN A 73 16.83 29.64 15.84
CA GLN A 73 15.87 28.58 16.14
C GLN A 73 16.35 27.22 15.62
N GLN A 74 16.89 27.16 14.41
CA GLN A 74 17.46 25.92 13.84
C GLN A 74 18.60 25.37 14.71
N ARG A 75 19.56 26.22 15.10
CA ARG A 75 20.68 25.81 15.96
C ARG A 75 20.21 25.38 17.35
N PHE A 76 19.19 26.05 17.88
CA PHE A 76 18.61 25.72 19.18
C PHE A 76 17.94 24.34 19.15
N VAL A 77 17.11 24.05 18.15
CA VAL A 77 16.51 22.72 17.95
C VAL A 77 17.59 21.65 17.77
N GLN A 78 18.60 21.93 16.95
CA GLN A 78 19.71 20.99 16.71
C GLN A 78 20.49 20.66 17.99
N ALA A 79 20.76 21.67 18.83
CA ALA A 79 21.41 21.49 20.12
C ALA A 79 20.52 20.74 21.14
N LEU A 80 19.21 20.98 21.10
CA LEU A 80 18.24 20.31 21.97
C LEU A 80 18.13 18.82 21.64
N THR A 81 18.04 18.47 20.36
CA THR A 81 18.05 17.09 19.86
C THR A 81 19.38 16.38 20.20
N ALA A 82 20.52 17.06 20.00
CA ALA A 82 21.82 16.53 20.38
C ALA A 82 21.92 16.30 21.90
N GLY A 83 21.38 17.22 22.72
CA GLY A 83 21.30 17.05 24.17
C GLY A 83 20.45 15.85 24.59
N ALA A 84 19.27 15.66 23.98
CA ALA A 84 18.41 14.51 24.23
C ALA A 84 19.13 13.19 23.92
N SER A 85 19.83 13.11 22.79
CA SER A 85 20.62 11.92 22.41
C SER A 85 21.78 11.65 23.38
N ALA A 86 22.41 12.68 23.94
CA ALA A 86 23.52 12.52 24.89
C ALA A 86 23.04 11.97 26.25
N TYR A 87 21.89 12.43 26.73
CA TYR A 87 21.29 11.90 27.96
C TYR A 87 20.75 10.48 27.77
N ALA A 88 20.07 10.20 26.66
CA ALA A 88 19.65 8.83 26.31
C ALA A 88 20.85 7.88 26.16
N GLY A 89 21.94 8.32 25.52
CA GLY A 89 23.18 7.55 25.41
C GLY A 89 23.86 7.28 26.75
N ALA A 90 23.78 8.21 27.70
CA ALA A 90 24.33 8.01 29.06
C ALA A 90 23.53 6.96 29.87
N GLU A 91 22.20 6.93 29.71
CA GLU A 91 21.35 5.90 30.32
C GLU A 91 21.60 4.52 29.69
N SER A 92 21.69 4.44 28.36
CA SER A 92 22.05 3.21 27.63
C SER A 92 23.42 2.67 28.06
N ALA A 93 24.47 3.51 28.10
CA ALA A 93 25.80 3.08 28.52
C ALA A 93 25.83 2.58 29.98
N SER A 94 25.02 3.17 30.85
CA SER A 94 24.89 2.74 32.25
C SER A 94 24.18 1.38 32.35
N ALA A 95 23.14 1.15 31.55
CA ALA A 95 22.42 -0.13 31.49
C ALA A 95 23.28 -1.26 30.88
N ALA A 96 24.00 -0.98 29.79
CA ALA A 96 24.89 -1.92 29.10
C ALA A 96 25.98 -2.48 30.03
N SER A 97 26.50 -1.67 30.96
CA SER A 97 27.54 -2.07 31.91
C SER A 97 27.17 -3.24 32.84
N ILE A 98 25.87 -3.52 33.02
CA ILE A 98 25.35 -4.64 33.82
C ILE A 98 24.73 -5.72 32.92
N ALA A 99 24.07 -5.33 31.83
CA ALA A 99 23.36 -6.26 30.94
C ALA A 99 24.29 -7.11 30.07
N ASP A 100 25.37 -6.53 29.53
CA ASP A 100 26.27 -7.22 28.57
C ASP A 100 27.00 -8.43 29.18
N PRO A 101 27.60 -8.37 30.39
CA PRO A 101 28.27 -9.52 30.98
C PRO A 101 27.32 -10.67 31.29
N LEU A 102 26.07 -10.35 31.65
CA LEU A 102 25.03 -11.34 31.94
C LEU A 102 24.55 -12.02 30.65
N LEU A 103 24.26 -11.26 29.60
CA LEU A 103 23.87 -11.79 28.30
C LEU A 103 24.97 -12.63 27.66
N ALA A 104 26.23 -12.23 27.81
CA ALA A 104 27.38 -13.05 27.40
C ALA A 104 27.39 -14.39 28.15
N ALA A 105 27.25 -14.40 29.48
CA ALA A 105 27.20 -15.63 30.28
C ALA A 105 26.00 -16.54 29.92
N ILE A 106 24.85 -15.96 29.55
CA ILE A 106 23.67 -16.70 29.07
C ILE A 106 23.94 -17.33 27.69
N ASN A 107 24.63 -16.61 26.81
CA ASN A 107 24.90 -17.06 25.44
C ASN A 107 26.06 -18.05 25.33
N GLU A 108 27.06 -17.95 26.20
CA GLU A 108 28.29 -18.76 26.19
C GLU A 108 28.02 -20.28 26.01
N PRO A 109 27.12 -20.91 26.79
CA PRO A 109 26.83 -22.34 26.60
C PRO A 109 26.27 -22.65 25.21
N ALA A 110 25.31 -21.84 24.72
CA ALA A 110 24.68 -22.06 23.42
C ALA A 110 25.66 -21.81 22.27
N LEU A 111 26.50 -20.79 22.38
CA LEU A 111 27.53 -20.45 21.41
C LEU A 111 28.60 -21.56 21.34
N ALA A 112 29.04 -22.08 22.49
CA ALA A 112 30.00 -23.19 22.54
C ALA A 112 29.44 -24.51 21.98
N LEU A 113 28.15 -24.78 22.18
CA LEU A 113 27.50 -26.02 21.74
C LEU A 113 27.05 -25.98 20.27
N THR A 114 26.60 -24.83 19.79
CA THR A 114 25.89 -24.73 18.49
C THR A 114 26.49 -23.72 17.52
N GLY A 115 27.46 -22.90 17.97
CA GLY A 115 27.99 -21.78 17.17
C GLY A 115 27.01 -20.62 17.00
N ARG A 116 25.87 -20.64 17.69
CA ARG A 116 24.79 -19.64 17.57
C ARG A 116 24.32 -19.22 18.97
N PRO A 117 24.15 -17.91 19.23
CA PRO A 117 23.73 -17.43 20.55
C PRO A 117 22.29 -17.85 20.86
N LEU A 118 21.93 -17.81 22.15
CA LEU A 118 20.56 -18.02 22.58
C LEU A 118 19.72 -16.74 22.37
N ILE A 119 20.30 -15.59 22.72
CA ILE A 119 19.69 -14.26 22.63
C ILE A 119 20.61 -13.34 21.83
N GLY A 120 20.09 -12.69 20.80
CA GLY A 120 20.81 -11.71 19.99
C GLY A 120 20.36 -11.74 18.54
N ASN A 121 20.53 -10.63 17.82
CA ASN A 121 20.19 -10.58 16.40
C ASN A 121 21.24 -11.25 15.53
N GLY A 122 20.83 -11.67 14.33
CA GLY A 122 21.74 -12.04 13.28
C GLY A 122 22.45 -10.81 12.72
N ALA A 123 23.71 -10.96 12.36
CA ALA A 123 24.47 -9.92 11.65
C ALA A 123 23.91 -9.70 10.24
N ASN A 124 23.86 -8.45 9.81
CA ASN A 124 23.53 -8.12 8.42
C ASN A 124 24.65 -8.62 7.48
N GLY A 125 24.26 -9.04 6.28
CA GLY A 125 25.20 -9.30 5.19
C GLY A 125 25.90 -8.02 4.75
N ALA A 126 27.13 -8.14 4.25
CA ALA A 126 27.90 -6.98 3.83
C ALA A 126 27.28 -6.34 2.57
N PRO A 127 27.04 -5.02 2.54
CA PRO A 127 26.52 -4.35 1.35
C PRO A 127 27.48 -4.49 0.15
N GLY A 128 26.92 -4.60 -1.05
CA GLY A 128 27.65 -4.81 -2.30
C GLY A 128 28.23 -6.22 -2.49
N THR A 129 27.90 -7.19 -1.65
CA THR A 129 28.44 -8.56 -1.75
C THR A 129 27.40 -9.62 -2.10
N GLY A 130 26.11 -9.32 -1.92
CA GLY A 130 25.03 -10.30 -2.04
C GLY A 130 25.09 -11.40 -0.98
N VAL A 131 25.82 -11.19 0.13
CA VAL A 131 25.92 -12.18 1.21
C VAL A 131 24.64 -12.19 2.03
N ASP A 132 24.15 -13.39 2.34
CA ASP A 132 22.97 -13.59 3.18
C ASP A 132 23.16 -13.03 4.59
N GLY A 133 22.07 -12.56 5.19
CA GLY A 133 22.01 -12.20 6.60
C GLY A 133 22.17 -13.43 7.49
N ALA A 134 22.86 -13.28 8.61
CA ALA A 134 23.02 -14.37 9.57
C ALA A 134 21.71 -14.64 10.32
N PRO A 135 21.48 -15.86 10.80
CA PRO A 135 20.31 -16.17 11.61
C PRO A 135 20.37 -15.49 12.99
N GLY A 136 19.20 -15.10 13.52
CA GLY A 136 19.06 -14.58 14.90
C GLY A 136 19.33 -15.65 15.97
N GLY A 137 19.37 -15.31 17.25
CA GLY A 137 19.58 -16.26 18.35
C GLY A 137 18.51 -17.36 18.40
N TRP A 138 18.79 -18.50 19.04
CA TRP A 138 17.85 -19.63 19.09
C TRP A 138 16.52 -19.31 19.78
N LEU A 139 16.56 -18.53 20.85
CA LEU A 139 15.38 -18.19 21.65
C LEU A 139 14.80 -16.85 21.26
N LEU A 140 15.63 -15.80 21.26
CA LEU A 140 15.20 -14.43 21.04
C LEU A 140 16.18 -13.72 20.11
N GLY A 141 15.71 -13.25 18.97
CA GLY A 141 16.53 -12.48 18.06
C GLY A 141 15.95 -12.42 16.66
N ASN A 142 16.07 -11.25 16.04
CA ASN A 142 15.73 -11.07 14.65
C ASN A 142 16.82 -11.68 13.75
N GLY A 143 16.44 -12.10 12.55
CA GLY A 143 17.43 -12.39 11.51
C GLY A 143 18.13 -11.12 11.03
N GLY A 144 19.39 -11.25 10.60
CA GLY A 144 20.11 -10.14 9.98
C GLY A 144 19.59 -9.84 8.58
N ALA A 145 19.67 -8.58 8.14
CA ALA A 145 19.32 -8.21 6.77
C ALA A 145 20.32 -8.84 5.77
N GLY A 146 19.86 -9.19 4.57
CA GLY A 146 20.74 -9.59 3.48
C GLY A 146 21.57 -8.40 2.99
N GLY A 147 22.83 -8.64 2.62
CA GLY A 147 23.68 -7.62 2.02
C GLY A 147 23.21 -7.29 0.60
N SER A 148 23.24 -6.01 0.22
CA SER A 148 22.95 -5.62 -1.16
C SER A 148 23.92 -6.29 -2.15
N GLY A 149 23.48 -6.50 -3.39
CA GLY A 149 24.31 -7.05 -4.46
C GLY A 149 25.34 -6.05 -4.97
N ALA A 150 26.48 -6.55 -5.46
CA ALA A 150 27.36 -5.75 -6.31
C ALA A 150 26.63 -5.37 -7.61
N ALA A 151 27.17 -4.45 -8.41
CA ALA A 151 26.55 -4.05 -9.67
C ALA A 151 26.14 -5.27 -10.54
N GLY A 152 24.85 -5.35 -10.88
CA GLY A 152 24.23 -6.45 -11.64
C GLY A 152 24.15 -7.81 -10.93
N MET A 153 24.62 -7.92 -9.67
CA MET A 153 24.59 -9.15 -8.87
C MET A 153 23.38 -9.17 -7.92
N PRO A 154 22.84 -10.35 -7.60
CA PRO A 154 21.70 -10.45 -6.69
C PRO A 154 22.06 -9.99 -5.27
N GLY A 155 21.05 -9.51 -4.55
CA GLY A 155 21.12 -9.29 -3.12
C GLY A 155 21.10 -10.61 -2.33
N GLY A 156 21.65 -10.58 -1.13
CA GLY A 156 21.63 -11.72 -0.22
C GLY A 156 20.26 -11.91 0.42
N ASN A 157 19.93 -13.13 0.80
CA ASN A 157 18.69 -13.42 1.50
C ASN A 157 18.75 -12.89 2.94
N GLY A 158 17.60 -12.57 3.52
CA GLY A 158 17.47 -12.25 4.93
C GLY A 158 17.69 -13.48 5.81
N GLY A 159 18.31 -13.28 6.97
CA GLY A 159 18.51 -14.33 7.96
C GLY A 159 17.19 -14.79 8.59
N ALA A 160 17.10 -16.08 8.92
CA ALA A 160 15.96 -16.59 9.67
C ALA A 160 16.02 -16.19 11.16
N ALA A 161 14.86 -15.95 11.77
CA ALA A 161 14.77 -15.73 13.22
C ALA A 161 14.88 -17.04 14.04
N GLY A 162 14.88 -16.90 15.37
CA GLY A 162 14.84 -17.99 16.34
C GLY A 162 13.45 -18.52 16.67
N LEU A 163 13.20 -18.77 17.96
CA LEU A 163 11.86 -19.08 18.47
C LEU A 163 10.95 -17.84 18.46
N PHE A 164 11.47 -16.72 18.97
CA PHE A 164 10.86 -15.40 18.97
C PHE A 164 11.73 -14.42 18.20
N GLY A 165 11.16 -13.77 17.18
CA GLY A 165 11.85 -12.74 16.42
C GLY A 165 11.30 -12.62 15.00
N SER A 166 11.62 -11.49 14.37
CA SER A 166 11.29 -11.25 12.98
C SER A 166 12.39 -11.75 12.05
N GLY A 167 12.03 -12.29 10.89
CA GLY A 167 12.99 -12.62 9.85
C GLY A 167 13.68 -11.38 9.33
N GLY A 168 14.94 -11.49 8.91
CA GLY A 168 15.68 -10.39 8.32
C GLY A 168 15.14 -10.00 6.95
N ALA A 169 15.21 -8.73 6.59
CA ALA A 169 14.87 -8.30 5.23
C ALA A 169 15.87 -8.86 4.20
N GLY A 170 15.42 -9.17 2.99
CA GLY A 170 16.30 -9.48 1.88
C GLY A 170 17.10 -8.26 1.42
N GLY A 171 18.33 -8.46 0.98
CA GLY A 171 19.19 -7.41 0.44
C GLY A 171 18.72 -6.95 -0.94
N ALA A 172 18.90 -5.66 -1.23
CA ALA A 172 18.60 -5.14 -2.57
C ALA A 172 19.52 -5.75 -3.63
N GLY A 173 19.03 -6.01 -4.84
CA GLY A 173 19.87 -6.34 -5.99
C GLY A 173 20.72 -5.16 -6.41
N GLY A 174 21.95 -5.39 -6.87
CA GLY A 174 22.82 -4.29 -7.30
C GLY A 174 22.42 -3.73 -8.66
N GLY A 175 22.43 -2.41 -8.79
CA GLY A 175 22.13 -1.72 -10.04
C GLY A 175 23.15 -2.00 -11.15
N SER A 176 22.77 -1.79 -12.41
CA SER A 176 23.65 -2.00 -13.56
C SER A 176 23.65 -0.78 -14.48
N THR A 177 24.85 -0.22 -14.70
CA THR A 177 25.09 0.94 -15.58
C THR A 177 25.74 0.57 -16.93
N VAL A 178 26.10 -0.70 -17.15
CA VAL A 178 26.79 -1.19 -18.36
C VAL A 178 26.19 -2.53 -18.81
N ASP A 179 25.79 -2.66 -20.09
CA ASP A 179 25.27 -3.85 -20.80
C ASP A 179 24.93 -5.08 -19.94
N GLY A 180 23.95 -4.93 -19.03
CA GLY A 180 23.66 -5.96 -18.02
C GLY A 180 22.37 -5.69 -17.25
N ARG A 181 21.71 -6.75 -16.80
CA ARG A 181 20.48 -6.69 -16.00
C ARG A 181 20.78 -6.19 -14.60
N GLY A 182 19.82 -5.49 -14.00
CA GLY A 182 19.84 -5.27 -12.55
C GLY A 182 19.80 -6.62 -11.81
N GLY A 183 20.52 -6.71 -10.69
CA GLY A 183 20.50 -7.91 -9.85
C GLY A 183 19.12 -8.16 -9.25
N ALA A 184 18.75 -9.42 -9.00
CA ALA A 184 17.51 -9.69 -8.26
C ALA A 184 17.67 -9.28 -6.78
N GLY A 185 16.59 -8.84 -6.14
CA GLY A 185 16.54 -8.73 -4.69
C GLY A 185 16.63 -10.10 -4.02
N GLY A 186 17.22 -10.15 -2.83
CA GLY A 186 17.25 -11.36 -2.02
C GLY A 186 15.92 -11.64 -1.35
N ASP A 187 15.63 -12.89 -1.02
CA ASP A 187 14.40 -13.26 -0.34
C ASP A 187 14.42 -12.81 1.12
N GLY A 188 13.25 -12.55 1.69
CA GLY A 188 13.10 -12.28 3.11
C GLY A 188 13.32 -13.54 3.97
N GLY A 189 13.90 -13.35 5.15
CA GLY A 189 14.14 -14.43 6.10
C GLY A 189 12.85 -14.94 6.74
N ALA A 190 12.84 -16.23 7.14
CA ALA A 190 11.70 -16.79 7.84
C ALA A 190 11.50 -16.14 9.22
N GLY A 191 10.23 -15.93 9.59
CA GLY A 191 9.85 -15.46 10.93
C GLY A 191 10.13 -16.49 12.02
N GLY A 192 10.10 -16.05 13.28
CA GLY A 192 10.41 -16.91 14.42
C GLY A 192 9.46 -18.10 14.52
N TRP A 193 9.99 -19.29 14.83
CA TRP A 193 9.22 -20.54 14.76
C TRP A 193 7.89 -20.49 15.52
N LEU A 194 7.86 -19.83 16.68
CA LEU A 194 6.62 -19.62 17.44
C LEU A 194 5.96 -18.31 17.08
N ALA A 195 6.68 -17.19 17.19
CA ALA A 195 6.11 -15.88 16.94
C ALA A 195 7.14 -14.88 16.35
N GLY A 196 6.60 -14.01 15.51
CA GLY A 196 7.33 -12.99 14.77
C GLY A 196 7.11 -13.13 13.27
N ASN A 197 6.99 -12.00 12.59
CA ASN A 197 6.74 -11.98 11.16
C ASN A 197 7.98 -12.37 10.38
N ALA A 198 7.77 -12.85 9.17
CA ALA A 198 8.88 -13.03 8.25
C ALA A 198 9.41 -11.68 7.75
N GLY A 199 10.63 -11.71 7.23
CA GLY A 199 11.27 -10.55 6.62
C GLY A 199 10.67 -10.21 5.26
N ALA A 200 10.72 -8.92 4.92
CA ALA A 200 10.41 -8.44 3.57
C ALA A 200 11.45 -8.96 2.56
N GLY A 201 11.04 -9.19 1.32
CA GLY A 201 11.97 -9.40 0.21
C GLY A 201 12.70 -8.12 -0.17
N GLY A 202 13.92 -8.24 -0.69
CA GLY A 202 14.73 -7.11 -1.14
C GLY A 202 14.23 -6.53 -2.47
N ALA A 203 14.44 -5.24 -2.69
CA ALA A 203 14.16 -4.60 -3.97
C ALA A 203 15.09 -5.13 -5.08
N GLY A 204 14.59 -5.23 -6.30
CA GLY A 204 15.40 -5.54 -7.48
C GLY A 204 16.30 -4.37 -7.86
N GLY A 205 17.49 -4.69 -8.39
CA GLY A 205 18.47 -3.72 -8.85
C GLY A 205 17.98 -2.96 -10.08
N THR A 206 18.33 -1.69 -10.18
CA THR A 206 17.97 -0.84 -11.30
C THR A 206 18.85 -1.10 -12.54
N ALA A 207 18.38 -0.72 -13.73
CA ALA A 207 19.15 -0.79 -14.97
C ALA A 207 19.11 0.54 -15.73
N THR A 208 20.26 1.21 -15.86
CA THR A 208 20.41 2.53 -16.52
C THR A 208 21.33 2.49 -17.75
N GLY A 209 21.84 1.31 -18.12
CA GLY A 209 22.73 1.13 -19.27
C GLY A 209 22.03 1.21 -20.64
N ILE A 210 22.67 1.87 -21.61
CA ILE A 210 22.19 2.09 -22.99
C ILE A 210 22.19 0.85 -23.92
N GLY A 211 22.69 -0.31 -23.45
CA GLY A 211 22.90 -1.50 -24.30
C GLY A 211 21.98 -2.71 -24.06
N GLY A 212 20.84 -2.56 -23.37
CA GLY A 212 19.85 -3.65 -23.27
C GLY A 212 19.72 -4.29 -21.87
N GLY A 213 19.42 -3.50 -20.83
CA GLY A 213 19.35 -3.96 -19.43
C GLY A 213 17.94 -3.93 -18.84
N TYR A 214 17.41 -5.10 -18.46
CA TYR A 214 16.17 -5.24 -17.70
C TYR A 214 16.38 -4.89 -16.22
N GLY A 215 15.35 -4.33 -15.58
CA GLY A 215 15.31 -4.21 -14.13
C GLY A 215 15.37 -5.58 -13.44
N GLY A 216 16.02 -5.66 -12.29
CA GLY A 216 16.10 -6.89 -11.50
C GLY A 216 14.76 -7.26 -10.88
N ALA A 217 14.46 -8.54 -10.72
CA ALA A 217 13.25 -8.95 -10.00
C ALA A 217 13.35 -8.59 -8.51
N GLY A 218 12.22 -8.27 -7.87
CA GLY A 218 12.15 -8.19 -6.41
C GLY A 218 12.26 -9.58 -5.76
N GLY A 219 12.84 -9.64 -4.56
CA GLY A 219 12.92 -10.86 -3.77
C GLY A 219 11.58 -11.24 -3.17
N ALA A 220 11.34 -12.54 -2.93
CA ALA A 220 10.12 -12.97 -2.27
C ALA A 220 10.13 -12.58 -0.79
N GLY A 221 8.95 -12.35 -0.21
CA GLY A 221 8.80 -12.23 1.23
C GLY A 221 9.02 -13.58 1.92
N GLY A 222 9.59 -13.55 3.13
CA GLY A 222 9.84 -14.78 3.88
C GLY A 222 8.56 -15.47 4.34
N PRO A 223 8.58 -16.77 4.65
CA PRO A 223 7.45 -17.45 5.27
C PRO A 223 7.32 -17.10 6.76
N GLY A 224 6.08 -16.93 7.23
CA GLY A 224 5.80 -16.76 8.65
C GLY A 224 6.07 -18.04 9.46
N GLY A 225 6.43 -17.88 10.74
CA GLY A 225 6.46 -19.00 11.70
C GLY A 225 5.06 -19.40 12.17
N LEU A 226 4.91 -20.20 13.23
CA LEU A 226 3.61 -20.75 13.66
C LEU A 226 2.48 -19.70 13.78
N LEU A 227 2.78 -18.54 14.37
CA LEU A 227 1.85 -17.42 14.56
C LEU A 227 2.15 -16.20 13.68
N GLY A 228 3.25 -16.22 12.92
CA GLY A 228 3.74 -15.05 12.19
C GLY A 228 3.00 -14.80 10.88
N ALA A 229 2.92 -13.53 10.46
CA ALA A 229 2.52 -13.19 9.10
C ALA A 229 3.66 -13.49 8.11
N GLY A 230 3.29 -13.74 6.86
CA GLY A 230 4.24 -13.78 5.77
C GLY A 230 4.85 -12.41 5.49
N GLY A 231 6.08 -12.39 4.98
CA GLY A 231 6.79 -11.17 4.62
C GLY A 231 6.24 -10.55 3.34
N ILE A 232 6.33 -9.24 3.19
CA ILE A 232 6.00 -8.58 1.91
C ILE A 232 7.05 -8.93 0.84
N GLY A 233 6.63 -9.07 -0.40
CA GLY A 233 7.55 -9.19 -1.53
C GLY A 233 8.28 -7.87 -1.80
N GLY A 234 9.51 -7.96 -2.29
CA GLY A 234 10.30 -6.79 -2.68
C GLY A 234 9.84 -6.19 -4.00
N THR A 235 10.09 -4.91 -4.20
CA THR A 235 9.78 -4.23 -5.48
C THR A 235 10.66 -4.71 -6.61
N GLY A 236 10.14 -4.72 -7.82
CA GLY A 236 10.94 -4.91 -9.03
C GLY A 236 11.82 -3.69 -9.29
N GLY A 237 13.04 -3.94 -9.77
CA GLY A 237 14.00 -2.92 -10.16
C GLY A 237 13.52 -2.15 -11.38
N SER A 238 13.79 -0.84 -11.41
CA SER A 238 13.39 0.00 -12.53
C SER A 238 14.41 -0.04 -13.67
N SER A 239 13.98 0.27 -14.90
CA SER A 239 14.83 0.34 -16.09
C SER A 239 14.57 1.62 -16.89
N GLU A 240 15.62 2.27 -17.40
CA GLU A 240 15.47 3.45 -18.26
C GLU A 240 15.21 3.11 -19.74
N PHE A 241 15.66 1.94 -20.20
CA PHE A 241 15.61 1.58 -21.62
C PHE A 241 14.74 0.34 -21.89
N ASP A 242 14.91 -0.75 -21.15
CA ASP A 242 14.16 -2.00 -21.37
C ASP A 242 13.09 -2.24 -20.30
N ASP A 243 12.61 -3.48 -20.16
CA ASP A 243 11.50 -3.79 -19.27
C ASP A 243 11.89 -3.68 -17.79
N GLY A 244 10.93 -3.23 -16.99
CA GLY A 244 11.06 -3.20 -15.54
C GLY A 244 11.08 -4.61 -14.95
N GLY A 245 11.72 -4.75 -13.79
CA GLY A 245 11.76 -6.00 -13.06
C GLY A 245 10.39 -6.39 -12.50
N VAL A 246 10.10 -7.68 -12.41
CA VAL A 246 8.88 -8.15 -11.74
C VAL A 246 8.95 -7.96 -10.23
N GLY A 247 7.83 -7.65 -9.59
CA GLY A 247 7.74 -7.62 -8.14
C GLY A 247 7.85 -9.01 -7.53
N GLY A 248 8.42 -9.09 -6.33
CA GLY A 248 8.57 -10.32 -5.57
C GLY A 248 7.24 -10.83 -4.99
N HIS A 249 7.12 -12.13 -4.84
CA HIS A 249 5.93 -12.74 -4.24
C HIS A 249 5.85 -12.43 -2.74
N GLY A 250 4.65 -12.26 -2.21
CA GLY A 250 4.43 -12.23 -0.77
C GLY A 250 4.66 -13.61 -0.13
N GLY A 251 5.18 -13.62 1.09
CA GLY A 251 5.41 -14.83 1.86
C GLY A 251 4.11 -15.43 2.40
N ALA A 252 4.08 -16.75 2.60
CA ALA A 252 2.94 -17.41 3.21
C ALA A 252 2.82 -17.12 4.71
N GLY A 253 1.59 -17.02 5.21
CA GLY A 253 1.31 -16.93 6.64
C GLY A 253 1.58 -18.24 7.40
N GLY A 254 1.80 -18.11 8.70
CA GLY A 254 1.99 -19.22 9.62
C GLY A 254 0.82 -20.19 9.74
N LEU A 255 1.09 -21.44 10.14
CA LEU A 255 0.07 -22.50 10.28
C LEU A 255 -1.13 -22.07 11.15
N LEU A 256 -0.88 -21.32 12.23
CA LEU A 256 -1.85 -20.81 13.21
C LEU A 256 -1.94 -19.26 13.19
N ALA A 257 -1.43 -18.60 12.15
CA ALA A 257 -1.38 -17.15 12.03
C ALA A 257 -2.74 -16.46 12.29
N ALA A 258 -3.85 -17.08 11.86
CA ALA A 258 -5.18 -16.56 12.15
C ALA A 258 -5.56 -16.45 13.62
N MET A 259 -5.03 -17.28 14.51
CA MET A 259 -5.34 -17.18 15.94
C MET A 259 -4.90 -15.84 16.54
N VAL A 260 -3.96 -15.17 15.86
CA VAL A 260 -3.44 -13.86 16.21
C VAL A 260 -3.70 -12.84 15.09
N GLY A 261 -4.64 -13.12 14.18
CA GLY A 261 -5.05 -12.18 13.13
C GLY A 261 -3.99 -11.89 12.06
N ALA A 262 -2.97 -12.72 11.91
CA ALA A 262 -1.94 -12.61 10.88
C ALA A 262 -2.36 -13.34 9.58
N GLY A 263 -1.78 -12.93 8.44
CA GLY A 263 -2.10 -13.46 7.12
C GLY A 263 -0.88 -13.64 6.21
N GLY A 264 -1.15 -13.88 4.93
CA GLY A 264 -0.11 -13.87 3.90
C GLY A 264 0.43 -12.46 3.65
N GLY A 265 1.70 -12.36 3.27
CA GLY A 265 2.34 -11.10 2.93
C GLY A 265 1.86 -10.57 1.57
N ALA A 266 1.87 -9.25 1.40
CA ALA A 266 1.57 -8.63 0.10
C ALA A 266 2.67 -8.95 -0.92
N GLY A 267 2.32 -9.05 -2.20
CA GLY A 267 3.28 -9.06 -3.29
C GLY A 267 3.91 -7.67 -3.50
N GLY A 268 5.16 -7.63 -3.94
CA GLY A 268 5.86 -6.38 -4.25
C GLY A 268 5.40 -5.78 -5.57
N THR A 269 5.55 -4.47 -5.73
CA THR A 269 5.21 -3.80 -6.98
C THR A 269 6.20 -4.16 -8.09
N GLY A 270 5.76 -4.14 -9.34
CA GLY A 270 6.65 -4.23 -10.49
C GLY A 270 7.46 -2.94 -10.69
N GLY A 271 8.65 -3.08 -11.27
CA GLY A 271 9.56 -1.98 -11.57
C GLY A 271 9.09 -1.14 -12.74
N GLY A 272 9.38 0.17 -12.68
CA GLY A 272 9.08 1.09 -13.77
C GLY A 272 10.00 0.87 -14.98
N ALA A 273 9.52 1.20 -16.18
CA ALA A 273 10.27 1.13 -17.42
C ALA A 273 10.26 2.47 -18.18
N GLY A 274 11.34 2.76 -18.90
CA GLY A 274 11.43 3.94 -19.76
C GLY A 274 10.81 3.74 -21.15
N MET A 275 11.37 4.41 -22.17
CA MET A 275 10.69 4.58 -23.47
C MET A 275 10.54 3.29 -24.29
N PHE A 276 11.44 2.31 -24.14
CA PHE A 276 11.47 1.14 -25.02
C PHE A 276 11.08 -0.17 -24.34
N GLY A 277 10.75 -0.14 -23.04
CA GLY A 277 10.37 -1.29 -22.25
C GLY A 277 8.94 -1.27 -21.71
N ASP A 278 8.45 -2.45 -21.38
CA ASP A 278 7.21 -2.65 -20.65
C ASP A 278 7.46 -2.56 -19.13
N GLY A 279 6.48 -2.06 -18.38
CA GLY A 279 6.57 -2.08 -16.92
C GLY A 279 6.60 -3.51 -16.39
N GLY A 280 7.31 -3.75 -15.29
CA GLY A 280 7.37 -5.07 -14.67
C GLY A 280 6.02 -5.48 -14.08
N SER A 281 5.66 -6.76 -14.11
CA SER A 281 4.44 -7.22 -13.43
C SER A 281 4.58 -7.15 -11.91
N GLY A 282 3.49 -6.90 -11.20
CA GLY A 282 3.44 -7.03 -9.75
C GLY A 282 3.56 -8.48 -9.28
N GLY A 283 4.11 -8.66 -8.08
CA GLY A 283 4.24 -9.97 -7.44
C GLY A 283 2.91 -10.47 -6.90
N THR A 284 2.71 -11.78 -6.83
CA THR A 284 1.49 -12.32 -6.22
C THR A 284 1.51 -12.16 -4.70
N GLY A 285 0.34 -12.02 -4.08
CA GLY A 285 0.22 -12.11 -2.63
C GLY A 285 0.51 -13.52 -2.11
N GLY A 286 1.01 -13.62 -0.89
CA GLY A 286 1.22 -14.88 -0.21
C GLY A 286 -0.08 -15.47 0.32
N ASP A 287 -0.18 -16.79 0.39
CA ASP A 287 -1.35 -17.44 0.98
C ASP A 287 -1.44 -17.18 2.49
N GLY A 288 -2.66 -17.18 3.03
CA GLY A 288 -2.93 -17.18 4.46
C GLY A 288 -2.46 -18.47 5.14
N GLY A 289 -2.55 -18.50 6.48
CA GLY A 289 -2.20 -19.69 7.25
C GLY A 289 -3.05 -20.91 6.90
N LEU A 290 -2.47 -22.12 6.89
CA LEU A 290 -3.16 -23.34 6.40
C LEU A 290 -4.56 -23.54 7.01
N LEU A 291 -4.71 -23.31 8.32
CA LEU A 291 -5.99 -23.48 9.01
C LEU A 291 -6.89 -22.26 8.82
N ALA A 292 -6.35 -21.07 8.96
CA ALA A 292 -7.10 -19.83 8.79
C ALA A 292 -6.13 -18.65 8.58
N GLY A 293 -6.67 -17.55 8.05
CA GLY A 293 -6.00 -16.27 7.88
C GLY A 293 -6.26 -15.70 6.49
N PRO A 294 -6.26 -14.37 6.33
CA PRO A 294 -6.44 -13.78 5.01
C PRO A 294 -5.25 -14.05 4.11
N GLY A 295 -5.52 -14.15 2.81
CA GLY A 295 -4.48 -14.09 1.80
C GLY A 295 -3.90 -12.68 1.67
N GLY A 296 -2.63 -12.59 1.30
CA GLY A 296 -1.95 -11.33 1.03
C GLY A 296 -2.43 -10.67 -0.26
N ALA A 297 -2.32 -9.35 -0.33
CA ALA A 297 -2.62 -8.60 -1.55
C ALA A 297 -1.64 -8.92 -2.68
N GLY A 298 -2.08 -8.91 -3.93
CA GLY A 298 -1.17 -8.85 -5.07
C GLY A 298 -0.54 -7.48 -5.18
N GLY A 299 0.72 -7.43 -5.64
CA GLY A 299 1.46 -6.20 -5.89
C GLY A 299 1.00 -5.51 -7.18
N ASP A 300 1.17 -4.20 -7.25
CA ASP A 300 0.81 -3.42 -8.43
C ASP A 300 1.81 -3.64 -9.57
N GLY A 301 1.35 -3.52 -10.81
CA GLY A 301 2.23 -3.52 -11.97
C GLY A 301 3.00 -2.21 -12.12
N GLY A 302 4.23 -2.31 -12.62
CA GLY A 302 5.11 -1.17 -12.89
C GLY A 302 4.60 -0.30 -14.05
N ALA A 303 4.87 1.00 -13.96
CA ALA A 303 4.53 1.95 -15.01
C ALA A 303 5.53 1.89 -16.18
N SER A 304 5.12 2.37 -17.36
CA SER A 304 6.04 2.56 -18.49
C SER A 304 5.83 3.87 -19.25
N LEU A 305 6.88 4.33 -19.93
CA LEU A 305 6.88 5.60 -20.65
C LEU A 305 6.51 5.48 -22.14
N GLY A 306 6.80 4.36 -22.80
CA GLY A 306 6.60 4.27 -24.26
C GLY A 306 5.98 2.97 -24.79
N ARG A 307 5.82 1.96 -23.93
CA ARG A 307 5.11 0.71 -24.26
C ARG A 307 4.07 0.40 -23.20
N SER A 308 3.95 -0.85 -22.77
CA SER A 308 2.82 -1.31 -21.96
C SER A 308 3.13 -1.22 -20.47
N GLY A 309 2.11 -0.99 -19.66
CA GLY A 309 2.24 -1.11 -18.21
C GLY A 309 2.32 -2.59 -17.80
N GLY A 310 2.98 -2.88 -16.70
CA GLY A 310 3.04 -4.24 -16.17
C GLY A 310 1.70 -4.69 -15.60
N SER A 311 1.35 -5.97 -15.69
CA SER A 311 0.13 -6.48 -15.05
C SER A 311 0.23 -6.46 -13.52
N GLY A 312 -0.89 -6.27 -12.82
CA GLY A 312 -0.97 -6.46 -11.38
C GLY A 312 -0.85 -7.95 -11.00
N GLY A 313 -0.29 -8.21 -9.82
CA GLY A 313 -0.16 -9.55 -9.26
C GLY A 313 -1.48 -10.09 -8.72
N ALA A 314 -1.67 -11.41 -8.75
CA ALA A 314 -2.84 -12.01 -8.13
C ALA A 314 -2.78 -11.93 -6.59
N GLY A 315 -3.93 -11.83 -5.94
CA GLY A 315 -4.03 -11.97 -4.48
C GLY A 315 -3.82 -13.42 -4.02
N GLY A 316 -3.26 -13.58 -2.83
CA GLY A 316 -3.08 -14.89 -2.19
C GLY A 316 -4.40 -15.48 -1.72
N ASN A 317 -4.47 -16.80 -1.60
CA ASN A 317 -5.65 -17.48 -1.08
C ASN A 317 -5.70 -17.39 0.44
N ALA A 318 -6.90 -17.47 1.01
CA ALA A 318 -7.09 -17.58 2.45
C ALA A 318 -6.75 -18.99 2.98
N GLY A 319 -6.67 -19.11 4.30
CA GLY A 319 -6.63 -20.39 4.99
C GLY A 319 -7.89 -21.24 4.84
N LEU A 320 -7.80 -22.54 5.13
CA LEU A 320 -8.84 -23.52 4.82
C LEU A 320 -10.18 -23.26 5.53
N LEU A 321 -10.19 -22.89 6.81
CA LEU A 321 -11.41 -22.78 7.63
C LEU A 321 -11.99 -21.36 7.61
N PHE A 322 -11.15 -20.36 7.89
CA PHE A 322 -11.57 -18.96 8.01
C PHE A 322 -10.60 -18.03 7.28
N GLY A 323 -11.11 -16.99 6.65
CA GLY A 323 -10.30 -15.91 6.08
C GLY A 323 -10.76 -15.51 4.68
N ASP A 324 -10.52 -14.25 4.36
CA ASP A 324 -10.83 -13.68 3.05
C ASP A 324 -9.64 -13.84 2.09
N GLY A 325 -9.92 -14.08 0.82
CA GLY A 325 -8.89 -14.06 -0.21
C GLY A 325 -8.28 -12.67 -0.36
N GLY A 326 -6.99 -12.61 -0.67
CA GLY A 326 -6.29 -11.36 -0.89
C GLY A 326 -6.80 -10.63 -2.14
N GLY A 327 -6.82 -9.29 -2.09
CA GLY A 327 -7.13 -8.49 -3.27
C GLY A 327 -6.05 -8.62 -4.36
N GLY A 328 -6.44 -8.59 -5.63
CA GLY A 328 -5.49 -8.51 -6.74
C GLY A 328 -4.87 -7.11 -6.88
N GLY A 329 -3.61 -7.06 -7.32
CA GLY A 329 -2.89 -5.82 -7.56
C GLY A 329 -3.38 -5.09 -8.80
N THR A 330 -3.18 -3.77 -8.84
CA THR A 330 -3.60 -2.95 -9.98
C THR A 330 -2.61 -3.09 -11.14
N GLY A 331 -3.09 -2.94 -12.38
CA GLY A 331 -2.23 -2.88 -13.55
C GLY A 331 -1.46 -1.56 -13.63
N GLY A 332 -0.22 -1.62 -14.07
CA GLY A 332 0.64 -0.46 -14.28
C GLY A 332 0.14 0.48 -15.36
N SER A 333 0.43 1.77 -15.23
CA SER A 333 0.00 2.79 -16.18
C SER A 333 1.05 3.06 -17.25
N THR A 334 0.60 3.47 -18.44
CA THR A 334 1.45 4.00 -19.51
C THR A 334 1.29 5.52 -19.60
N THR A 335 2.27 6.21 -20.18
CA THR A 335 2.14 7.65 -20.51
C THR A 335 2.32 7.90 -22.01
N PHE A 336 1.66 8.96 -22.52
CA PHE A 336 1.75 9.54 -23.87
C PHE A 336 1.48 8.62 -25.05
N GLY A 337 0.45 8.94 -25.86
CA GLY A 337 0.42 8.95 -27.35
C GLY A 337 0.99 7.77 -28.16
N SER A 338 1.40 6.70 -27.50
CA SER A 338 2.11 5.54 -28.00
C SER A 338 1.13 4.37 -27.99
N SER A 339 1.37 3.40 -28.86
CA SER A 339 0.49 2.24 -29.06
C SER A 339 0.47 1.26 -27.87
N GLY A 340 1.10 1.59 -26.74
CA GLY A 340 1.19 0.73 -25.55
C GLY A 340 -0.10 0.70 -24.74
N ALA A 341 -0.47 -0.48 -24.24
CA ALA A 341 -1.64 -0.65 -23.37
C ALA A 341 -1.22 -0.60 -21.89
N GLY A 342 -2.10 -0.22 -20.97
CA GLY A 342 -1.85 -0.38 -19.54
C GLY A 342 -1.60 -1.84 -19.17
N GLY A 343 -1.33 -2.11 -17.90
CA GLY A 343 -1.33 -3.47 -17.38
C GLY A 343 -2.76 -3.97 -17.14
N ASN A 344 -2.99 -5.29 -17.23
CA ASN A 344 -4.21 -5.89 -16.68
C ASN A 344 -4.18 -5.85 -15.15
N GLY A 345 -5.34 -5.76 -14.51
CA GLY A 345 -5.45 -5.98 -13.07
C GLY A 345 -5.24 -7.46 -12.71
N GLY A 346 -4.70 -7.72 -11.52
CA GLY A 346 -4.51 -9.07 -10.99
C GLY A 346 -5.81 -9.67 -10.46
N ALA A 347 -5.95 -11.00 -10.51
CA ALA A 347 -7.12 -11.67 -9.95
C ALA A 347 -7.13 -11.63 -8.41
N GLY A 348 -8.31 -11.63 -7.80
CA GLY A 348 -8.46 -11.82 -6.36
C GLY A 348 -8.22 -13.28 -5.94
N GLY A 349 -7.68 -13.49 -4.74
CA GLY A 349 -7.48 -14.82 -4.17
C GLY A 349 -8.77 -15.48 -3.69
N ASN A 350 -8.77 -16.79 -3.52
CA ASN A 350 -9.97 -17.50 -3.05
C ASN A 350 -10.12 -17.42 -1.53
N GLY A 351 -11.37 -17.39 -1.03
CA GLY A 351 -11.69 -17.42 0.39
C GLY A 351 -11.70 -18.84 0.97
N GLY A 352 -11.62 -18.93 2.30
CA GLY A 352 -11.70 -20.19 3.05
C GLY A 352 -13.12 -20.78 3.09
N LEU A 353 -13.30 -21.87 3.85
CA LEU A 353 -14.60 -22.50 4.08
C LEU A 353 -15.64 -21.47 4.56
N TRP A 354 -15.21 -20.59 5.47
CA TRP A 354 -15.93 -19.41 5.89
C TRP A 354 -15.10 -18.16 5.55
N GLY A 355 -15.39 -17.57 4.40
CA GLY A 355 -14.56 -16.50 3.87
C GLY A 355 -15.06 -16.04 2.51
N THR A 356 -14.78 -14.78 2.21
CA THR A 356 -15.12 -14.18 0.93
C THR A 356 -13.94 -14.28 -0.04
N GLY A 357 -14.25 -14.30 -1.34
CA GLY A 357 -13.22 -14.18 -2.36
C GLY A 357 -12.65 -12.76 -2.39
N GLY A 358 -11.35 -12.66 -2.71
CA GLY A 358 -10.65 -11.39 -2.86
C GLY A 358 -11.19 -10.57 -4.04
N ILE A 359 -11.11 -9.26 -3.93
CA ILE A 359 -11.48 -8.33 -4.99
C ILE A 359 -10.43 -8.38 -6.11
N GLY A 360 -10.84 -8.39 -7.37
CA GLY A 360 -9.93 -8.27 -8.51
C GLY A 360 -9.34 -6.86 -8.63
N GLY A 361 -8.08 -6.77 -9.04
CA GLY A 361 -7.36 -5.52 -9.23
C GLY A 361 -7.88 -4.73 -10.43
N ASN A 362 -7.76 -3.41 -10.37
CA ASN A 362 -8.11 -2.54 -11.50
C ASN A 362 -7.07 -2.64 -12.63
N GLY A 363 -7.51 -2.53 -13.88
CA GLY A 363 -6.62 -2.36 -15.02
C GLY A 363 -5.92 -1.00 -15.00
N GLY A 364 -4.70 -0.95 -15.52
CA GLY A 364 -3.92 0.27 -15.68
C GLY A 364 -4.40 1.13 -16.85
N TYR A 365 -3.79 2.29 -17.03
CA TYR A 365 -4.13 3.21 -18.12
C TYR A 365 -3.87 2.61 -19.52
N GLY A 366 -4.92 2.22 -20.26
CA GLY A 366 -4.92 1.69 -21.63
C GLY A 366 -6.03 0.66 -21.89
N THR A 367 -5.92 -0.19 -22.93
CA THR A 367 -6.98 -1.15 -23.37
C THR A 367 -7.16 -2.38 -22.47
N THR A 368 -6.51 -2.41 -21.32
CA THR A 368 -6.38 -3.61 -20.48
C THR A 368 -7.48 -3.78 -19.47
N GLY A 369 -7.81 -5.05 -19.22
CA GLY A 369 -8.94 -5.42 -18.39
C GLY A 369 -8.66 -5.32 -16.89
N GLY A 370 -9.73 -5.25 -16.11
CA GLY A 370 -9.67 -5.52 -14.68
C GLY A 370 -9.51 -7.02 -14.40
N GLY A 371 -8.94 -7.34 -13.24
CA GLY A 371 -8.77 -8.71 -12.79
C GLY A 371 -10.09 -9.32 -12.29
N ASP A 372 -10.22 -10.63 -12.39
CA ASP A 372 -11.38 -11.36 -11.88
C ASP A 372 -11.41 -11.35 -10.35
N GLY A 373 -12.62 -11.38 -9.78
CA GLY A 373 -12.81 -11.60 -8.35
C GLY A 373 -12.59 -13.06 -7.96
N GLY A 374 -12.04 -13.29 -6.77
CA GLY A 374 -11.80 -14.63 -6.23
C GLY A 374 -13.10 -15.36 -5.83
N ASN A 375 -13.05 -16.68 -5.74
CA ASN A 375 -14.24 -17.46 -5.34
C ASN A 375 -14.31 -17.62 -3.82
N ALA A 376 -15.52 -17.76 -3.28
CA ALA A 376 -15.74 -18.29 -1.93
C ALA A 376 -15.89 -19.82 -1.96
N ALA A 377 -15.54 -20.51 -0.87
CA ALA A 377 -15.58 -21.97 -0.82
C ALA A 377 -16.96 -22.53 -0.43
N VAL A 378 -17.43 -22.33 0.81
CA VAL A 378 -18.70 -22.92 1.29
C VAL A 378 -19.65 -21.88 1.84
N VAL A 379 -19.18 -21.03 2.76
CA VAL A 379 -19.93 -19.91 3.31
C VAL A 379 -19.16 -18.63 3.03
N GLY A 380 -19.74 -17.72 2.27
CA GLY A 380 -19.14 -16.44 1.94
C GLY A 380 -19.45 -15.98 0.54
N ASN A 381 -19.24 -14.68 0.31
CA ASN A 381 -19.53 -14.03 -0.96
C ASN A 381 -18.35 -14.16 -1.92
N GLY A 382 -18.64 -14.30 -3.21
CA GLY A 382 -17.61 -14.20 -4.24
C GLY A 382 -17.02 -12.79 -4.29
N GLY A 383 -15.75 -12.70 -4.67
CA GLY A 383 -15.03 -11.44 -4.81
C GLY A 383 -15.54 -10.62 -6.00
N ILE A 384 -15.48 -9.30 -5.88
CA ILE A 384 -15.92 -8.40 -6.95
C ILE A 384 -14.81 -8.29 -8.01
N GLY A 385 -15.18 -8.27 -9.30
CA GLY A 385 -14.23 -8.04 -10.39
C GLY A 385 -13.69 -6.60 -10.41
N GLY A 386 -12.44 -6.43 -10.83
CA GLY A 386 -11.78 -5.13 -10.93
C GLY A 386 -12.26 -4.29 -12.11
N ALA A 387 -12.15 -2.96 -12.03
CA ALA A 387 -12.49 -2.08 -13.14
C ALA A 387 -11.46 -2.18 -14.28
N GLY A 388 -11.88 -2.01 -15.53
CA GLY A 388 -11.00 -1.93 -16.69
C GLY A 388 -10.30 -0.58 -16.82
N GLY A 389 -9.20 -0.57 -17.58
CA GLY A 389 -8.36 0.59 -17.85
C GLY A 389 -8.98 1.63 -18.80
N TYR A 390 -8.59 2.90 -18.65
CA TYR A 390 -9.03 3.97 -19.55
C TYR A 390 -8.25 3.95 -20.88
N GLY A 391 -8.91 4.01 -22.04
CA GLY A 391 -8.27 4.07 -23.37
C GLY A 391 -8.39 5.43 -24.08
N GLU A 392 -7.28 6.12 -24.39
CA GLU A 392 -7.33 7.43 -25.08
C GLU A 392 -7.82 7.35 -26.54
N ASN A 393 -7.15 6.54 -27.37
CA ASN A 393 -7.39 6.43 -28.82
C ASN A 393 -7.90 5.04 -29.25
N VAL A 394 -8.30 4.21 -28.29
CA VAL A 394 -8.68 2.81 -28.51
C VAL A 394 -9.82 2.43 -27.55
N LEU A 395 -10.35 1.20 -27.66
CA LEU A 395 -11.40 0.73 -26.74
C LEU A 395 -10.90 0.76 -25.29
N GLY A 396 -11.75 1.21 -24.38
CA GLY A 396 -11.49 1.06 -22.94
C GLY A 396 -11.39 -0.42 -22.56
N GLY A 397 -10.66 -0.70 -21.48
CA GLY A 397 -10.49 -2.06 -20.97
C GLY A 397 -11.78 -2.66 -20.44
N ALA A 398 -11.96 -3.98 -20.60
CA ALA A 398 -13.10 -4.68 -20.03
C ALA A 398 -13.03 -4.75 -18.49
N GLY A 399 -14.17 -4.75 -17.82
CA GLY A 399 -14.21 -5.07 -16.40
C GLY A 399 -13.95 -6.56 -16.14
N GLY A 400 -13.30 -6.87 -15.03
CA GLY A 400 -13.09 -8.25 -14.58
C GLY A 400 -14.39 -8.94 -14.19
N THR A 401 -14.44 -10.26 -14.26
CA THR A 401 -15.63 -11.03 -13.84
C THR A 401 -15.72 -11.12 -12.32
N GLY A 402 -16.94 -11.23 -11.79
CA GLY A 402 -17.16 -11.51 -10.38
C GLY A 402 -16.94 -12.98 -10.03
N GLY A 403 -16.42 -13.23 -8.83
CA GLY A 403 -16.18 -14.58 -8.32
C GLY A 403 -17.45 -15.33 -7.94
N ARG A 404 -17.37 -16.65 -7.89
CA ARG A 404 -18.49 -17.51 -7.48
C ARG A 404 -18.76 -17.41 -5.98
N ALA A 405 -20.03 -17.53 -5.63
CA ALA A 405 -20.49 -17.67 -4.25
C ALA A 405 -19.97 -18.98 -3.60
N GLY A 406 -20.00 -19.01 -2.27
CA GLY A 406 -19.81 -20.24 -1.50
C GLY A 406 -20.88 -21.30 -1.85
N GLN A 407 -20.50 -22.56 -1.77
CA GLN A 407 -21.37 -23.67 -2.15
C GLN A 407 -22.69 -23.75 -1.37
N LEU A 408 -22.71 -23.34 -0.10
CA LEU A 408 -23.87 -23.40 0.77
C LEU A 408 -24.58 -22.05 0.86
N ILE A 409 -23.91 -21.02 1.41
CA ILE A 409 -24.49 -19.69 1.60
C ILE A 409 -23.52 -18.63 1.09
N GLY A 410 -24.00 -17.71 0.26
CA GLY A 410 -23.27 -16.50 -0.10
C GLY A 410 -23.71 -15.94 -1.43
N ASN A 411 -23.59 -14.63 -1.61
CA ASN A 411 -23.85 -14.00 -2.90
C ASN A 411 -22.62 -14.11 -3.80
N ALA A 412 -22.84 -14.22 -5.10
CA ALA A 412 -21.72 -14.22 -6.03
C ALA A 412 -21.27 -12.78 -6.32
N GLY A 413 -19.98 -12.61 -6.58
CA GLY A 413 -19.40 -11.29 -6.77
C GLY A 413 -19.96 -10.58 -8.00
N ALA A 414 -20.12 -9.25 -7.90
CA ALA A 414 -20.43 -8.44 -9.06
C ALA A 414 -19.24 -8.40 -10.05
N GLY A 415 -19.54 -8.17 -11.33
CA GLY A 415 -18.51 -7.84 -12.30
C GLY A 415 -17.91 -6.45 -12.08
N GLY A 416 -16.74 -6.21 -12.66
CA GLY A 416 -16.01 -4.94 -12.66
C GLY A 416 -16.47 -3.97 -13.74
N ALA A 417 -16.15 -2.68 -13.59
CA ALA A 417 -16.58 -1.66 -14.53
C ALA A 417 -15.82 -1.76 -15.84
N GLY A 418 -16.46 -1.46 -16.97
CA GLY A 418 -15.69 -1.17 -18.16
C GLY A 418 -14.92 0.14 -17.97
N GLY A 419 -13.70 0.19 -18.46
CA GLY A 419 -12.89 1.40 -18.45
C GLY A 419 -13.40 2.43 -19.46
N GLY A 420 -13.31 3.72 -19.10
CA GLY A 420 -13.69 4.81 -20.00
C GLY A 420 -12.80 4.88 -21.24
N ALA A 421 -13.22 5.65 -22.25
CA ALA A 421 -12.37 5.87 -23.42
C ALA A 421 -12.65 7.20 -24.12
N GLY A 422 -11.76 7.59 -25.04
CA GLY A 422 -12.00 8.66 -26.00
C GLY A 422 -12.91 8.23 -27.17
N VAL A 423 -12.96 6.94 -27.52
CA VAL A 423 -13.74 6.40 -28.66
C VAL A 423 -14.91 5.49 -28.25
N SER A 424 -14.63 4.31 -27.71
CA SER A 424 -15.65 3.38 -27.18
C SER A 424 -15.23 2.88 -25.82
N GLY A 425 -16.10 3.02 -24.83
CA GLY A 425 -15.83 2.49 -23.50
C GLY A 425 -15.69 0.96 -23.53
N GLY A 426 -14.94 0.42 -22.57
CA GLY A 426 -14.81 -1.02 -22.38
C GLY A 426 -16.11 -1.65 -21.89
N THR A 427 -16.30 -2.94 -22.16
CA THR A 427 -17.47 -3.66 -21.66
C THR A 427 -17.39 -3.85 -20.15
N GLY A 428 -18.52 -3.78 -19.46
CA GLY A 428 -18.57 -4.17 -18.06
C GLY A 428 -18.35 -5.67 -17.89
N GLY A 429 -17.81 -6.06 -16.74
CA GLY A 429 -17.56 -7.44 -16.36
C GLY A 429 -18.84 -8.20 -16.06
N ASN A 430 -18.78 -9.52 -16.25
CA ASN A 430 -19.86 -10.43 -15.92
C ASN A 430 -19.95 -10.63 -14.40
N GLY A 431 -21.16 -10.84 -13.88
CA GLY A 431 -21.35 -11.26 -12.49
C GLY A 431 -21.07 -12.74 -12.29
N GLY A 432 -20.62 -13.10 -11.09
CA GLY A 432 -20.37 -14.49 -10.70
C GLY A 432 -21.67 -15.28 -10.49
N ALA A 433 -21.58 -16.61 -10.48
CA ALA A 433 -22.73 -17.47 -10.25
C ALA A 433 -22.96 -17.76 -8.75
N GLY A 434 -24.22 -17.66 -8.32
CA GLY A 434 -24.69 -18.21 -7.06
C GLY A 434 -24.72 -19.75 -7.10
N VAL A 435 -24.76 -20.40 -5.94
CA VAL A 435 -24.70 -21.89 -5.87
C VAL A 435 -25.98 -22.48 -5.26
N LEU A 436 -26.15 -22.45 -3.93
CA LEU A 436 -27.32 -23.06 -3.26
C LEU A 436 -28.25 -21.99 -2.66
N PHE A 437 -27.75 -21.24 -1.68
CA PHE A 437 -28.41 -20.07 -1.11
C PHE A 437 -27.58 -18.81 -1.42
N GLY A 438 -28.12 -17.89 -2.20
CA GLY A 438 -27.41 -16.67 -2.57
C GLY A 438 -27.80 -16.12 -3.94
N ASN A 439 -27.68 -14.81 -4.09
CA ASN A 439 -27.93 -14.17 -5.38
C ASN A 439 -26.77 -14.39 -6.36
N GLY A 440 -27.09 -14.40 -7.65
CA GLY A 440 -26.09 -14.27 -8.70
C GLY A 440 -25.53 -12.86 -8.72
N GLY A 441 -24.28 -12.70 -9.14
CA GLY A 441 -23.60 -11.42 -9.16
C GLY A 441 -24.18 -10.52 -10.25
N ASN A 442 -24.22 -9.21 -9.99
CA ASN A 442 -24.64 -8.25 -11.00
C ASN A 442 -23.63 -8.14 -12.14
N ALA A 443 -24.12 -8.03 -13.37
CA ALA A 443 -23.34 -7.42 -14.44
C ALA A 443 -22.96 -5.99 -14.07
N ARG A 444 -21.80 -5.52 -14.55
CA ARG A 444 -21.51 -4.09 -14.51
C ARG A 444 -21.74 -3.40 -15.84
N VAL A 445 -21.90 -2.07 -15.74
CA VAL A 445 -22.05 -1.19 -16.89
C VAL A 445 -20.68 -0.95 -17.53
N GLY A 446 -20.66 -0.83 -18.87
CA GLY A 446 -19.47 -0.47 -19.60
C GLY A 446 -18.99 0.95 -19.31
N GLY A 447 -17.77 1.24 -19.74
CA GLY A 447 -17.13 2.53 -19.55
C GLY A 447 -17.81 3.64 -20.32
N ALA A 448 -17.72 4.86 -19.79
CA ALA A 448 -18.27 6.03 -20.44
C ALA A 448 -17.33 6.55 -21.55
N SER A 449 -17.91 6.92 -22.70
CA SER A 449 -17.23 7.49 -23.87
C SER A 449 -18.27 8.17 -24.79
N THR A 450 -17.87 8.64 -25.98
CA THR A 450 -18.80 9.00 -27.06
C THR A 450 -19.68 7.82 -27.50
N THR A 451 -19.21 6.59 -27.32
CA THR A 451 -20.02 5.36 -27.39
C THR A 451 -19.75 4.55 -26.12
N ASN A 452 -20.74 4.43 -25.24
CA ASN A 452 -20.58 3.68 -24.01
C ASN A 452 -20.30 2.20 -24.31
N GLY A 453 -19.46 1.58 -23.49
CA GLY A 453 -19.24 0.14 -23.57
C GLY A 453 -20.49 -0.65 -23.20
N GLY A 454 -20.59 -1.88 -23.71
CA GLY A 454 -21.68 -2.79 -23.38
C GLY A 454 -21.71 -3.16 -21.89
N THR A 455 -22.90 -3.41 -21.36
CA THR A 455 -23.07 -4.03 -20.02
C THR A 455 -22.64 -5.50 -20.08
N GLY A 456 -21.99 -5.99 -19.02
CA GLY A 456 -21.73 -7.42 -18.86
C GLY A 456 -23.02 -8.24 -18.68
N VAL A 457 -22.88 -9.55 -18.47
CA VAL A 457 -23.99 -10.47 -18.19
C VAL A 457 -24.04 -10.78 -16.69
N GLY A 458 -25.23 -10.74 -16.10
CA GLY A 458 -25.44 -11.09 -14.70
C GLY A 458 -25.32 -12.60 -14.48
N GLY A 459 -24.88 -12.99 -13.29
CA GLY A 459 -24.81 -14.39 -12.92
C GLY A 459 -26.15 -14.96 -12.51
N THR A 460 -26.31 -16.28 -12.63
CA THR A 460 -27.49 -16.99 -12.15
C THR A 460 -27.52 -17.05 -10.63
N GLY A 461 -28.71 -16.94 -10.03
CA GLY A 461 -28.95 -17.14 -8.61
C GLY A 461 -28.76 -18.60 -8.17
N GLY A 462 -28.67 -18.81 -6.86
CA GLY A 462 -28.55 -20.14 -6.26
C GLY A 462 -29.77 -21.02 -6.53
N LEU A 463 -29.57 -22.35 -6.51
CA LEU A 463 -30.55 -23.36 -6.88
C LEU A 463 -31.81 -23.40 -6.00
N LEU A 464 -31.72 -22.97 -4.74
CA LEU A 464 -32.85 -23.03 -3.80
C LEU A 464 -33.42 -21.64 -3.54
N ILE A 465 -32.57 -20.71 -3.11
CA ILE A 465 -32.95 -19.31 -2.85
C ILE A 465 -31.84 -18.44 -3.42
N GLY A 466 -32.20 -17.53 -4.31
CA GLY A 466 -31.25 -16.65 -4.95
C GLY A 466 -31.87 -15.96 -6.14
N LEU A 467 -31.85 -14.63 -6.13
CA LEU A 467 -32.22 -13.86 -7.31
C LEU A 467 -31.09 -13.90 -8.33
N ASP A 468 -31.43 -13.94 -9.60
CA ASP A 468 -30.44 -13.72 -10.64
C ASP A 468 -29.86 -12.30 -10.53
N GLY A 469 -28.59 -12.16 -10.91
CA GLY A 469 -27.93 -10.87 -10.97
C GLY A 469 -28.56 -9.96 -12.02
N PHE A 470 -28.38 -8.66 -11.85
CA PHE A 470 -28.79 -7.68 -12.85
C PHE A 470 -28.21 -8.02 -14.23
N ASN A 471 -29.06 -8.00 -15.26
CA ASN A 471 -28.75 -8.39 -16.64
C ASN A 471 -28.32 -9.85 -16.84
N ALA A 472 -28.76 -10.76 -15.96
CA ALA A 472 -28.57 -12.20 -16.19
C ALA A 472 -29.37 -12.69 -17.41
N ALA A 473 -28.80 -13.66 -18.12
CA ALA A 473 -29.50 -14.29 -19.24
C ALA A 473 -30.73 -15.07 -18.74
N ALA A 474 -31.84 -14.96 -19.47
CA ALA A 474 -33.05 -15.70 -19.14
C ALA A 474 -32.78 -17.23 -19.17
N SER A 475 -33.15 -17.92 -18.10
CA SER A 475 -32.95 -19.36 -17.99
C SER A 475 -33.93 -20.14 -18.87
N THR A 476 -33.42 -21.17 -19.55
CA THR A 476 -34.25 -22.12 -20.29
C THR A 476 -34.86 -23.20 -19.39
N SER A 477 -34.50 -23.24 -18.10
CA SER A 477 -35.05 -24.18 -17.12
C SER A 477 -36.41 -23.69 -16.58
N PRO A 478 -37.49 -24.48 -16.73
CA PRO A 478 -38.80 -24.13 -16.17
C PRO A 478 -38.77 -24.01 -14.64
N LEU A 479 -37.94 -24.82 -13.97
CA LEU A 479 -37.82 -24.79 -12.51
C LEU A 479 -37.17 -23.49 -12.02
N HIS A 480 -36.13 -23.02 -12.72
CA HIS A 480 -35.48 -21.75 -12.40
C HIS A 480 -36.43 -20.56 -12.58
N ASN A 481 -37.19 -20.55 -13.67
CA ASN A 481 -38.16 -19.48 -13.91
C ASN A 481 -39.26 -19.44 -12.84
N LEU A 482 -39.75 -20.60 -12.39
CA LEU A 482 -40.70 -20.69 -11.27
C LEU A 482 -40.07 -20.18 -9.97
N GLN A 483 -38.81 -20.52 -9.69
CA GLN A 483 -38.09 -20.01 -8.52
C GLN A 483 -38.02 -18.47 -8.52
N GLN A 484 -37.63 -17.84 -9.64
CA GLN A 484 -37.56 -16.37 -9.73
C GLN A 484 -38.94 -15.71 -9.52
N GLN A 485 -40.03 -16.33 -9.97
CA GLN A 485 -41.40 -15.85 -9.72
C GLN A 485 -41.77 -15.93 -8.23
N VAL A 486 -41.44 -17.04 -7.56
CA VAL A 486 -41.68 -17.20 -6.12
C VAL A 486 -40.89 -16.15 -5.32
N LEU A 487 -39.62 -15.92 -5.68
CA LEU A 487 -38.80 -14.88 -5.03
C LEU A 487 -39.37 -13.48 -5.23
N THR A 488 -39.95 -13.20 -6.41
CA THR A 488 -40.67 -11.94 -6.65
C THR A 488 -41.87 -11.78 -5.72
N ALA A 489 -42.65 -12.83 -5.52
CA ALA A 489 -43.77 -12.83 -4.58
C ALA A 489 -43.32 -12.66 -3.12
N ILE A 490 -42.19 -13.28 -2.74
CA ILE A 490 -41.57 -13.12 -1.41
C ILE A 490 -41.12 -11.67 -1.18
N ASN A 491 -40.58 -11.02 -2.21
CA ASN A 491 -40.10 -9.64 -2.10
C ASN A 491 -41.20 -8.59 -2.06
N ALA A 492 -42.37 -8.86 -2.66
CA ALA A 492 -43.42 -7.86 -2.84
C ALA A 492 -43.87 -7.17 -1.54
N PRO A 493 -44.08 -7.88 -0.40
CA PRO A 493 -44.44 -7.24 0.87
C PRO A 493 -43.35 -6.30 1.38
N THR A 494 -42.07 -6.72 1.36
CA THR A 494 -40.95 -5.92 1.86
C THR A 494 -40.67 -4.72 0.96
N GLN A 495 -40.79 -4.91 -0.36
CA GLN A 495 -40.68 -3.84 -1.36
C GLN A 495 -41.78 -2.79 -1.17
N ALA A 496 -43.02 -3.20 -0.93
CA ALA A 496 -44.13 -2.29 -0.69
C ALA A 496 -43.99 -1.53 0.64
N LEU A 497 -43.48 -2.20 1.69
CA LEU A 497 -43.37 -1.62 3.02
C LEU A 497 -42.16 -0.69 3.18
N THR A 498 -41.03 -1.03 2.56
CA THR A 498 -39.74 -0.36 2.80
C THR A 498 -39.11 0.28 1.56
N GLY A 499 -39.70 0.07 0.38
CA GLY A 499 -39.10 0.47 -0.90
C GLY A 499 -37.87 -0.35 -1.31
N ARG A 500 -37.56 -1.42 -0.57
CA ARG A 500 -36.40 -2.29 -0.79
C ARG A 500 -36.80 -3.77 -0.73
N PRO A 501 -36.21 -4.65 -1.56
CA PRO A 501 -36.55 -6.06 -1.53
C PRO A 501 -35.99 -6.73 -0.28
N LEU A 502 -36.48 -7.93 0.03
CA LEU A 502 -35.88 -8.76 1.06
C LEU A 502 -34.63 -9.48 0.51
N ILE A 503 -34.73 -10.02 -0.71
CA ILE A 503 -33.70 -10.78 -1.40
C ILE A 503 -33.50 -10.17 -2.79
N GLY A 504 -32.30 -9.71 -3.09
CA GLY A 504 -31.95 -9.20 -4.40
C GLY A 504 -30.80 -8.20 -4.29
N ASN A 505 -30.01 -8.09 -5.35
CA ASN A 505 -28.92 -7.13 -5.36
C ASN A 505 -29.45 -5.73 -5.70
N GLY A 506 -28.73 -4.72 -5.25
CA GLY A 506 -28.96 -3.35 -5.63
C GLY A 506 -28.73 -3.15 -7.12
N THR A 507 -29.51 -2.29 -7.74
CA THR A 507 -29.38 -1.92 -9.14
C THR A 507 -28.16 -1.01 -9.35
N PRO A 508 -27.30 -1.31 -10.35
CA PRO A 508 -26.22 -0.41 -10.72
C PRO A 508 -26.71 0.97 -11.17
N GLY A 509 -25.98 2.02 -10.83
CA GLY A 509 -26.17 3.35 -11.39
C GLY A 509 -25.85 3.35 -12.89
N ALA A 510 -26.57 4.16 -13.67
CA ALA A 510 -26.35 4.24 -15.11
C ALA A 510 -24.97 4.85 -15.45
N ALA A 511 -24.27 4.32 -16.44
CA ALA A 511 -22.99 4.86 -16.88
C ALA A 511 -23.10 6.30 -17.37
N GLY A 512 -22.07 7.09 -17.08
CA GLY A 512 -22.00 8.52 -17.45
C GLY A 512 -22.88 9.44 -16.60
N THR A 513 -23.62 8.93 -15.61
CA THR A 513 -24.52 9.77 -14.80
C THR A 513 -23.94 10.15 -13.43
N GLY A 514 -22.91 9.46 -12.96
CA GLY A 514 -22.44 9.56 -11.58
C GLY A 514 -23.50 9.14 -10.53
N ALA A 515 -24.58 8.44 -10.94
CA ALA A 515 -25.64 8.04 -10.03
C ALA A 515 -25.15 7.00 -9.02
N ILE A 516 -25.63 7.11 -7.78
CA ILE A 516 -25.35 6.16 -6.71
C ILE A 516 -26.01 4.81 -7.04
N GLY A 517 -25.31 3.71 -6.79
CA GLY A 517 -25.89 2.37 -6.86
C GLY A 517 -26.92 2.15 -5.73
N THR A 518 -28.03 1.49 -6.03
CA THR A 518 -29.05 1.33 -4.99
C THR A 518 -28.61 0.28 -3.96
N PRO A 519 -29.11 0.34 -2.71
CA PRO A 519 -28.80 -0.67 -1.72
C PRO A 519 -29.32 -2.06 -2.10
N GLY A 520 -28.62 -3.10 -1.65
CA GLY A 520 -29.09 -4.49 -1.72
C GLY A 520 -30.34 -4.73 -0.86
N GLY A 521 -30.99 -5.89 -1.08
CA GLY A 521 -32.12 -6.35 -0.29
C GLY A 521 -31.76 -6.57 1.17
N TRP A 522 -32.74 -6.48 2.07
CA TRP A 522 -32.48 -6.48 3.51
C TRP A 522 -31.81 -7.74 4.06
N LEU A 523 -32.13 -8.92 3.52
CA LEU A 523 -31.60 -10.20 4.00
C LEU A 523 -30.40 -10.65 3.18
N LEU A 524 -30.58 -10.79 1.86
CA LEU A 524 -29.57 -11.26 0.92
C LEU A 524 -29.50 -10.28 -0.25
N GLY A 525 -28.39 -9.58 -0.38
CA GLY A 525 -28.25 -8.65 -1.49
C GLY A 525 -26.95 -7.88 -1.44
N ASP A 526 -26.22 -7.94 -2.52
CA ASP A 526 -25.06 -7.08 -2.73
C ASP A 526 -25.53 -5.66 -3.04
N GLY A 527 -24.72 -4.68 -2.71
CA GLY A 527 -24.96 -3.30 -3.10
C GLY A 527 -24.87 -3.12 -4.62
N GLY A 528 -25.70 -2.25 -5.18
CA GLY A 528 -25.59 -1.84 -6.56
C GLY A 528 -24.30 -1.05 -6.80
N ALA A 529 -23.64 -1.27 -7.93
CA ALA A 529 -22.47 -0.47 -8.29
C ALA A 529 -22.85 0.99 -8.57
N GLY A 530 -21.96 1.93 -8.25
CA GLY A 530 -22.08 3.32 -8.67
C GLY A 530 -21.91 3.49 -10.18
N GLY A 531 -22.70 4.38 -10.77
CA GLY A 531 -22.59 4.76 -12.17
C GLY A 531 -21.31 5.57 -12.41
N SER A 532 -20.64 5.35 -13.55
CA SER A 532 -19.49 6.17 -13.94
C SER A 532 -19.87 7.63 -14.16
N GLY A 533 -18.94 8.55 -13.96
CA GLY A 533 -19.10 9.96 -14.30
C GLY A 533 -19.09 10.20 -15.81
N ALA A 534 -19.79 11.23 -16.27
CA ALA A 534 -19.79 11.61 -17.68
C ALA A 534 -18.41 12.17 -18.11
N PRO A 535 -17.90 11.79 -19.30
CA PRO A 535 -16.66 12.31 -19.84
C PRO A 535 -16.80 13.78 -20.26
N GLY A 536 -15.68 14.49 -20.33
CA GLY A 536 -15.56 15.85 -20.87
C GLY A 536 -15.35 16.94 -19.83
N VAL A 537 -16.09 16.90 -18.73
CA VAL A 537 -16.04 17.94 -17.68
C VAL A 537 -15.61 17.41 -16.31
N GLY A 538 -15.18 16.14 -16.24
CA GLY A 538 -14.72 15.56 -14.98
C GLY A 538 -15.81 15.31 -13.96
N HIS A 539 -16.95 14.74 -14.36
CA HIS A 539 -17.99 14.39 -13.39
C HIS A 539 -17.54 13.23 -12.50
N ASN A 540 -17.89 13.30 -11.21
CA ASN A 540 -17.55 12.24 -10.27
C ASN A 540 -18.34 10.95 -10.58
N GLY A 541 -17.72 9.81 -10.25
CA GLY A 541 -18.42 8.55 -10.18
C GLY A 541 -19.37 8.50 -8.99
N GLY A 542 -20.48 7.77 -9.14
CA GLY A 542 -21.44 7.56 -8.06
C GLY A 542 -20.91 6.61 -7.00
N ALA A 543 -21.33 6.77 -5.76
CA ALA A 543 -21.00 5.80 -4.72
C ALA A 543 -21.66 4.43 -4.99
N GLY A 544 -21.02 3.37 -4.53
CA GLY A 544 -21.65 2.06 -4.45
C GLY A 544 -22.73 2.01 -3.37
N GLY A 545 -23.80 1.25 -3.64
CA GLY A 545 -24.85 0.98 -2.67
C GLY A 545 -24.35 0.08 -1.53
N SER A 546 -24.93 0.22 -0.35
CA SER A 546 -24.67 -0.71 0.76
C SER A 546 -25.37 -2.05 0.54
N ALA A 547 -24.78 -3.13 1.03
CA ALA A 547 -25.43 -4.43 1.08
C ALA A 547 -26.51 -4.53 2.18
N GLY A 548 -27.17 -5.69 2.24
CA GLY A 548 -28.17 -6.07 3.25
C GLY A 548 -27.56 -6.61 4.56
N LEU A 549 -28.18 -7.65 5.11
CA LEU A 549 -27.61 -8.44 6.22
C LEU A 549 -26.44 -9.29 5.74
N TRP A 550 -26.62 -9.98 4.61
CA TRP A 550 -25.60 -10.72 3.86
C TRP A 550 -25.43 -10.13 2.47
N GLY A 551 -24.19 -9.81 2.11
CA GLY A 551 -23.83 -9.36 0.77
C GLY A 551 -22.61 -8.44 0.75
N ALA A 552 -21.95 -8.35 -0.40
CA ALA A 552 -20.83 -7.44 -0.59
C ALA A 552 -21.34 -6.02 -0.92
N GLY A 553 -20.63 -5.01 -0.44
CA GLY A 553 -20.91 -3.62 -0.81
C GLY A 553 -20.74 -3.39 -2.30
N GLY A 554 -21.54 -2.49 -2.87
CA GLY A 554 -21.44 -2.13 -4.27
C GLY A 554 -20.12 -1.42 -4.55
N THR A 555 -19.51 -1.63 -5.71
CA THR A 555 -18.30 -0.89 -6.10
C THR A 555 -18.63 0.55 -6.47
N GLY A 556 -17.73 1.49 -6.18
CA GLY A 556 -17.85 2.88 -6.60
C GLY A 556 -17.73 3.04 -8.12
N GLY A 557 -18.44 4.02 -8.69
CA GLY A 557 -18.35 4.37 -10.11
C GLY A 557 -17.01 5.02 -10.44
N ALA A 558 -16.48 4.76 -11.64
CA ALA A 558 -15.30 5.48 -12.10
C ALA A 558 -15.61 6.97 -12.35
N GLY A 559 -14.66 7.85 -12.07
CA GLY A 559 -14.73 9.26 -12.44
C GLY A 559 -14.70 9.47 -13.95
N GLY A 560 -15.38 10.50 -14.44
CA GLY A 560 -15.37 10.91 -15.83
C GLY A 560 -14.07 11.62 -16.20
N SER A 561 -13.62 11.48 -17.44
CA SER A 561 -12.46 12.24 -17.94
C SER A 561 -12.76 13.73 -18.05
N SER A 562 -11.72 14.58 -17.96
CA SER A 562 -11.79 16.01 -18.27
C SER A 562 -11.03 16.31 -19.55
N PHE A 563 -11.64 17.10 -20.45
CA PHE A 563 -11.01 17.59 -21.69
C PHE A 563 -10.85 19.11 -21.71
N THR A 564 -11.23 19.81 -20.63
CA THR A 564 -11.16 21.29 -20.56
C THR A 564 -10.11 21.77 -19.56
N SER A 565 -9.43 22.86 -19.91
CA SER A 565 -8.22 23.36 -19.24
C SER A 565 -8.42 23.83 -17.78
N THR A 566 -9.66 23.90 -17.29
CA THR A 566 -9.99 24.45 -15.97
C THR A 566 -10.66 23.45 -15.03
N THR A 567 -10.94 22.22 -15.48
CA THR A 567 -11.64 21.21 -14.68
C THR A 567 -10.75 20.00 -14.46
N ASN A 568 -10.75 19.47 -13.23
CA ASN A 568 -10.07 18.23 -12.90
C ASN A 568 -10.79 17.03 -13.52
N GLY A 569 -10.10 15.90 -13.64
CA GLY A 569 -10.78 14.62 -13.82
C GLY A 569 -11.73 14.36 -12.65
N GLY A 570 -12.84 13.66 -12.90
CA GLY A 570 -13.82 13.38 -11.87
C GLY A 570 -13.27 12.43 -10.82
N ALA A 571 -13.62 12.62 -9.56
CA ALA A 571 -13.26 11.65 -8.53
C ALA A 571 -13.99 10.32 -8.75
N GLY A 572 -13.34 9.22 -8.39
CA GLY A 572 -14.01 7.94 -8.26
C GLY A 572 -15.04 7.96 -7.12
N GLY A 573 -16.14 7.25 -7.30
CA GLY A 573 -17.13 7.06 -6.25
C GLY A 573 -16.61 6.15 -5.15
N SER A 574 -17.04 6.34 -3.91
CA SER A 574 -16.70 5.44 -2.82
C SER A 574 -17.36 4.06 -3.00
N GLY A 575 -16.71 3.01 -2.48
CA GLY A 575 -17.35 1.71 -2.29
C GLY A 575 -18.48 1.77 -1.26
N GLY A 576 -19.49 0.94 -1.46
CA GLY A 576 -20.58 0.76 -0.51
C GLY A 576 -20.18 -0.13 0.66
N ALA A 577 -20.87 0.02 1.78
CA ALA A 577 -20.63 -0.85 2.94
C ALA A 577 -21.04 -2.31 2.67
N GLY A 578 -20.27 -3.24 3.21
CA GLY A 578 -20.60 -4.66 3.26
C GLY A 578 -21.81 -4.95 4.15
N GLY A 579 -22.35 -6.16 4.03
CA GLY A 579 -23.60 -6.54 4.70
C GLY A 579 -23.43 -6.56 6.21
N TRP A 580 -24.45 -6.11 6.96
CA TRP A 580 -24.30 -5.84 8.40
C TRP A 580 -23.70 -7.01 9.19
N LEU A 581 -24.09 -8.25 8.88
CA LEU A 581 -23.51 -9.43 9.51
C LEU A 581 -22.28 -9.92 8.73
N SER A 582 -22.41 -10.12 7.42
CA SER A 582 -21.36 -10.71 6.60
C SER A 582 -21.30 -10.09 5.21
N GLY A 583 -20.09 -9.71 4.83
CA GLY A 583 -19.77 -9.25 3.49
C GLY A 583 -18.70 -8.17 3.47
N THR A 584 -17.90 -8.20 2.41
CA THR A 584 -16.83 -7.25 2.18
C THR A 584 -17.37 -5.88 1.80
N GLY A 585 -16.65 -4.83 2.17
CA GLY A 585 -16.88 -3.52 1.61
C GLY A 585 -16.64 -3.51 0.10
N GLY A 586 -17.38 -2.67 -0.61
CA GLY A 586 -17.18 -2.51 -2.05
C GLY A 586 -15.86 -1.81 -2.36
N ALA A 587 -15.25 -2.11 -3.50
CA ALA A 587 -14.09 -1.37 -3.98
C ALA A 587 -14.45 0.09 -4.32
N GLY A 588 -13.52 1.01 -4.08
CA GLY A 588 -13.60 2.37 -4.58
C GLY A 588 -13.48 2.43 -6.11
N GLY A 589 -14.16 3.39 -6.73
CA GLY A 589 -14.05 3.65 -8.17
C GLY A 589 -12.72 4.33 -8.52
N SER A 590 -12.21 4.10 -9.72
CA SER A 590 -11.03 4.81 -10.22
C SER A 590 -11.32 6.29 -10.47
N GLY A 591 -10.33 7.15 -10.28
CA GLY A 591 -10.38 8.56 -10.65
C GLY A 591 -10.33 8.74 -12.17
N GLY A 592 -11.06 9.73 -12.67
CA GLY A 592 -11.07 10.09 -14.09
C GLY A 592 -9.78 10.80 -14.48
N PRO A 593 -9.25 10.57 -15.69
CA PRO A 593 -8.05 11.27 -16.14
C PRO A 593 -8.35 12.72 -16.57
N ASN A 594 -7.31 13.56 -16.55
CA ASN A 594 -7.35 14.89 -17.15
C ASN A 594 -6.47 14.96 -18.40
N MET A 595 -7.08 15.26 -19.54
CA MET A 595 -6.40 15.35 -20.83
C MET A 595 -6.18 16.79 -21.31
N ALA A 596 -6.56 17.79 -20.52
CA ALA A 596 -6.54 19.17 -20.96
C ALA A 596 -5.20 19.85 -20.70
N GLY A 597 -4.71 20.62 -21.68
CA GLY A 597 -3.41 21.31 -21.64
C GLY A 597 -3.26 22.51 -20.68
N GLY A 598 -4.07 22.60 -19.63
CA GLY A 598 -4.20 23.83 -18.82
C GLY A 598 -4.03 23.69 -17.31
N GLY A 599 -3.40 22.63 -16.81
CA GLY A 599 -3.05 22.51 -15.39
C GLY A 599 -4.17 21.99 -14.48
N GLY A 600 -5.21 21.36 -15.02
CA GLY A 600 -6.17 20.62 -14.19
C GLY A 600 -5.61 19.26 -13.79
N ASN A 601 -6.01 18.75 -12.63
CA ASN A 601 -5.47 17.52 -12.05
C ASN A 601 -6.28 16.29 -12.46
N GLY A 602 -5.67 15.11 -12.36
CA GLY A 602 -6.39 13.84 -12.37
C GLY A 602 -7.34 13.73 -11.17
N GLY A 603 -8.46 13.02 -11.34
CA GLY A 603 -9.42 12.80 -10.27
C GLY A 603 -8.88 11.85 -9.21
N ALA A 604 -9.22 12.06 -7.94
CA ALA A 604 -8.84 11.12 -6.89
C ALA A 604 -9.57 9.78 -7.04
N GLY A 605 -8.94 8.69 -6.62
CA GLY A 605 -9.61 7.40 -6.44
C GLY A 605 -10.65 7.46 -5.32
N GLY A 606 -11.75 6.73 -5.48
CA GLY A 606 -12.77 6.61 -4.44
C GLY A 606 -12.28 5.74 -3.28
N GLY A 607 -12.69 6.04 -2.05
CA GLY A 607 -12.38 5.19 -0.90
C GLY A 607 -13.09 3.83 -0.98
N GLY A 608 -12.48 2.78 -0.43
CA GLY A 608 -13.11 1.49 -0.22
C GLY A 608 -14.23 1.55 0.82
N GLY A 609 -15.26 0.73 0.64
CA GLY A 609 -16.35 0.61 1.61
C GLY A 609 -15.90 -0.12 2.87
N ALA A 610 -16.53 0.17 4.01
CA ALA A 610 -16.29 -0.59 5.24
C ALA A 610 -16.87 -2.02 5.12
N GLY A 611 -16.20 -2.99 5.75
CA GLY A 611 -16.71 -4.34 5.92
C GLY A 611 -17.92 -4.40 6.86
N GLY A 612 -18.75 -5.44 6.68
CA GLY A 612 -19.77 -5.85 7.65
C GLY A 612 -19.19 -6.28 8.99
N LEU A 613 -20.01 -6.66 9.98
CA LEU A 613 -19.52 -7.13 11.30
C LEU A 613 -18.37 -8.14 11.21
N LEU A 614 -18.45 -9.05 10.23
CA LEU A 614 -17.48 -10.12 9.99
C LEU A 614 -16.64 -9.96 8.71
N GLY A 615 -16.87 -8.91 7.91
CA GLY A 615 -16.28 -8.80 6.56
C GLY A 615 -15.05 -7.90 6.48
N ALA A 616 -14.23 -8.10 5.45
CA ALA A 616 -13.10 -7.22 5.17
C ALA A 616 -13.52 -5.87 4.59
N GLY A 617 -12.65 -4.89 4.74
CA GLY A 617 -12.77 -3.60 4.06
C GLY A 617 -12.57 -3.74 2.55
N GLY A 618 -13.23 -2.86 1.79
CA GLY A 618 -13.04 -2.79 0.34
C GLY A 618 -11.72 -2.11 -0.02
N VAL A 619 -11.14 -2.46 -1.18
CA VAL A 619 -9.94 -1.79 -1.68
C VAL A 619 -10.24 -0.37 -2.16
N GLY A 620 -9.29 0.54 -2.00
CA GLY A 620 -9.34 1.90 -2.54
C GLY A 620 -9.23 1.91 -4.07
N GLY A 621 -9.85 2.90 -4.69
CA GLY A 621 -9.78 3.13 -6.13
C GLY A 621 -8.45 3.76 -6.56
N THR A 622 -8.03 3.52 -7.79
CA THR A 622 -6.82 4.16 -8.35
C THR A 622 -7.04 5.64 -8.62
N GLY A 623 -6.01 6.46 -8.47
CA GLY A 623 -6.02 7.86 -8.88
C GLY A 623 -6.00 8.03 -10.40
N GLY A 624 -6.64 9.08 -10.90
CA GLY A 624 -6.69 9.43 -12.32
C GLY A 624 -5.37 10.05 -12.80
N ALA A 625 -4.97 9.76 -14.04
CA ALA A 625 -3.77 10.33 -14.63
C ALA A 625 -3.97 11.79 -15.09
N SER A 626 -2.88 12.54 -15.27
CA SER A 626 -2.86 13.89 -15.85
C SER A 626 -1.79 14.02 -16.93
N VAL A 627 -2.16 14.51 -18.12
CA VAL A 627 -1.29 14.44 -19.31
C VAL A 627 -0.50 15.74 -19.56
N LEU A 628 -0.89 16.91 -18.99
CA LEU A 628 -0.29 18.23 -19.32
C LEU A 628 -0.35 19.25 -18.16
N ASN A 629 0.80 19.53 -17.52
CA ASN A 629 1.02 20.56 -16.47
C ASN A 629 0.16 20.44 -15.19
N GLY A 630 -0.73 19.46 -15.09
CA GLY A 630 -1.53 19.18 -13.89
C GLY A 630 -1.04 17.94 -13.16
N ASP A 631 -1.45 17.82 -11.90
CA ASP A 631 -1.02 16.75 -11.01
C ASP A 631 -1.85 15.47 -11.19
N GLY A 632 -1.28 14.34 -10.83
CA GLY A 632 -1.98 13.07 -10.78
C GLY A 632 -2.96 13.03 -9.61
N GLY A 633 -4.08 12.34 -9.78
CA GLY A 633 -5.02 12.12 -8.69
C GLY A 633 -4.45 11.17 -7.65
N SER A 634 -4.70 11.41 -6.36
CA SER A 634 -4.33 10.46 -5.31
C SER A 634 -5.12 9.16 -5.41
N GLY A 635 -4.53 8.06 -4.95
CA GLY A 635 -5.25 6.83 -4.69
C GLY A 635 -6.30 7.00 -3.58
N GLY A 636 -7.37 6.22 -3.65
CA GLY A 636 -8.39 6.17 -2.62
C GLY A 636 -7.93 5.35 -1.41
N ALA A 637 -8.36 5.72 -0.21
CA ALA A 637 -8.06 4.92 0.98
C ALA A 637 -8.79 3.57 0.95
N GLY A 638 -8.20 2.55 1.55
CA GLY A 638 -8.87 1.28 1.82
C GLY A 638 -9.98 1.44 2.87
N GLY A 639 -11.01 0.60 2.79
CA GLY A 639 -12.07 0.54 3.78
C GLY A 639 -11.63 -0.17 5.05
N SER A 640 -12.21 0.18 6.19
CA SER A 640 -11.95 -0.51 7.45
C SER A 640 -12.57 -1.91 7.46
N GLY A 641 -11.90 -2.86 8.13
CA GLY A 641 -12.45 -4.17 8.45
C GLY A 641 -13.65 -4.09 9.41
N GLY A 642 -14.44 -5.16 9.42
CA GLY A 642 -15.56 -5.34 10.32
C GLY A 642 -15.18 -5.35 11.79
N LEU A 643 -16.06 -4.86 12.67
CA LEU A 643 -15.83 -4.78 14.12
C LEU A 643 -15.29 -6.09 14.74
N LEU A 644 -15.79 -7.23 14.28
CA LEU A 644 -15.38 -8.58 14.73
C LEU A 644 -14.71 -9.39 13.60
N GLY A 645 -14.50 -8.79 12.43
CA GLY A 645 -14.03 -9.47 11.23
C GLY A 645 -12.69 -10.16 11.41
N GLY A 646 -11.77 -9.56 12.16
CA GLY A 646 -10.47 -10.18 12.37
C GLY A 646 -10.44 -11.42 13.23
N LEU A 647 -11.51 -11.73 13.98
CA LEU A 647 -11.64 -13.04 14.63
C LEU A 647 -11.89 -14.17 13.60
N PHE A 648 -12.29 -13.79 12.39
CA PHE A 648 -12.54 -14.67 11.24
C PHE A 648 -11.56 -14.42 10.09
N GLY A 649 -10.47 -13.68 10.35
CA GLY A 649 -9.43 -13.40 9.36
C GLY A 649 -9.76 -12.31 8.36
N ALA A 650 -10.80 -11.49 8.58
CA ALA A 650 -11.05 -10.31 7.76
C ALA A 650 -10.20 -9.11 8.23
N GLY A 651 -9.64 -8.37 7.27
CA GLY A 651 -8.76 -7.23 7.51
C GLY A 651 -9.29 -5.92 6.93
N GLY A 652 -8.48 -4.87 7.07
CA GLY A 652 -8.67 -3.64 6.32
C GLY A 652 -8.40 -3.82 4.83
N GLY A 653 -9.09 -3.04 4.00
CA GLY A 653 -8.87 -3.02 2.56
C GLY A 653 -7.58 -2.28 2.20
N ASN A 654 -6.98 -2.62 1.06
CA ASN A 654 -5.77 -1.93 0.61
C ASN A 654 -6.07 -0.52 0.09
N GLY A 655 -5.10 0.38 0.20
CA GLY A 655 -5.13 1.66 -0.49
C GLY A 655 -4.99 1.50 -2.00
N GLY A 656 -5.57 2.43 -2.76
CA GLY A 656 -5.43 2.49 -4.21
C GLY A 656 -4.13 3.16 -4.63
N THR A 657 -3.66 2.87 -5.85
CA THR A 657 -2.47 3.50 -6.42
C THR A 657 -2.69 4.96 -6.79
N GLY A 658 -1.64 5.78 -6.71
CA GLY A 658 -1.65 7.15 -7.22
C GLY A 658 -1.66 7.23 -8.74
N GLY A 659 -2.30 8.25 -9.30
CA GLY A 659 -2.37 8.50 -10.74
C GLY A 659 -1.07 9.08 -11.30
N GLY A 660 -0.69 8.68 -12.51
CA GLY A 660 0.51 9.19 -13.18
C GLY A 660 0.36 10.64 -13.65
N ALA A 661 1.47 11.40 -13.74
CA ALA A 661 1.45 12.79 -14.17
C ALA A 661 2.73 13.27 -14.86
N THR A 662 2.62 14.41 -15.54
CA THR A 662 3.79 15.13 -16.07
C THR A 662 4.43 16.09 -15.05
N ALA A 663 3.64 16.64 -14.13
CA ALA A 663 4.08 17.53 -13.05
C ALA A 663 4.34 16.76 -11.75
N ILE A 664 3.42 16.79 -10.78
CA ILE A 664 3.47 15.97 -9.56
C ILE A 664 2.52 14.80 -9.72
N SER A 665 2.99 13.57 -9.58
CA SER A 665 2.10 12.41 -9.64
C SER A 665 1.38 12.18 -8.32
N GLY A 666 0.25 11.48 -8.39
CA GLY A 666 -0.62 11.28 -7.24
C GLY A 666 0.00 10.40 -6.16
N LEU A 667 -0.31 10.69 -4.91
CA LEU A 667 0.07 9.84 -3.77
C LEU A 667 -0.70 8.52 -3.79
N GLY A 668 -0.11 7.48 -3.23
CA GLY A 668 -0.82 6.24 -2.89
C GLY A 668 -1.85 6.47 -1.78
N GLY A 669 -2.96 5.74 -1.83
CA GLY A 669 -3.99 5.76 -0.80
C GLY A 669 -3.55 5.00 0.46
N ALA A 670 -4.00 5.44 1.63
CA ALA A 670 -3.74 4.70 2.86
C ALA A 670 -4.49 3.35 2.87
N GLY A 671 -3.90 2.34 3.50
CA GLY A 671 -4.59 1.10 3.85
C GLY A 671 -5.66 1.35 4.91
N GLY A 672 -6.73 0.57 4.85
CA GLY A 672 -7.78 0.58 5.86
C GLY A 672 -7.35 -0.13 7.14
N ASP A 673 -7.87 0.31 8.28
CA ASP A 673 -7.60 -0.37 9.55
C ASP A 673 -8.31 -1.73 9.62
N GLY A 674 -7.75 -2.65 10.40
CA GLY A 674 -8.38 -3.92 10.79
C GLY A 674 -9.65 -3.72 11.64
N GLY A 675 -10.28 -4.84 12.03
CA GLY A 675 -11.44 -4.82 12.91
C GLY A 675 -11.13 -4.36 14.33
N LEU A 676 -12.12 -3.97 15.13
CA LEU A 676 -11.88 -3.43 16.48
C LEU A 676 -11.10 -4.40 17.38
N LEU A 677 -11.47 -5.68 17.41
CA LEU A 677 -10.83 -6.66 18.29
C LEU A 677 -9.61 -7.31 17.65
N GLY A 678 -9.60 -7.47 16.32
CA GLY A 678 -8.45 -7.98 15.64
C GLY A 678 -8.55 -7.88 14.12
N GLY A 679 -7.57 -8.48 13.45
CA GLY A 679 -7.47 -8.56 11.99
C GLY A 679 -6.35 -7.66 11.46
N PRO A 680 -5.75 -8.01 10.32
CA PRO A 680 -4.64 -7.24 9.80
C PRO A 680 -5.12 -5.91 9.22
N GLY A 681 -4.26 -4.90 9.30
CA GLY A 681 -4.44 -3.66 8.54
C GLY A 681 -4.22 -3.90 7.05
N GLY A 682 -4.90 -3.12 6.22
CA GLY A 682 -4.70 -3.14 4.77
C GLY A 682 -3.38 -2.51 4.37
N SER A 683 -2.79 -2.94 3.26
CA SER A 683 -1.57 -2.32 2.72
C SER A 683 -1.85 -0.92 2.17
N GLY A 684 -0.87 -0.03 2.26
CA GLY A 684 -0.89 1.25 1.55
C GLY A 684 -0.73 1.05 0.04
N GLY A 685 -1.35 1.92 -0.76
CA GLY A 685 -1.20 1.89 -2.22
C GLY A 685 0.12 2.49 -2.68
N ALA A 686 0.62 2.07 -3.84
CA ALA A 686 1.83 2.65 -4.43
C ALA A 686 1.62 4.09 -4.91
N GLY A 687 2.70 4.88 -4.90
CA GLY A 687 2.74 6.22 -5.46
C GLY A 687 2.70 6.24 -6.99
N GLY A 688 2.20 7.35 -7.55
CA GLY A 688 2.08 7.54 -8.99
C GLY A 688 3.43 7.73 -9.71
N PHE A 689 3.43 7.44 -11.00
CA PHE A 689 4.56 7.68 -11.91
C PHE A 689 4.63 9.14 -12.34
N SER A 690 5.82 9.74 -12.39
CA SER A 690 6.03 11.11 -12.89
C SER A 690 7.00 11.17 -14.07
N HIS A 691 6.70 12.00 -15.08
CA HIS A 691 7.55 12.12 -16.27
C HIS A 691 8.63 13.23 -16.19
N GLY A 692 8.50 14.21 -15.29
CA GLY A 692 9.42 15.36 -15.27
C GLY A 692 9.47 16.12 -13.96
N GLY A 693 8.90 15.57 -12.90
CA GLY A 693 8.72 16.24 -11.61
C GLY A 693 8.82 15.29 -10.43
N PHE A 694 7.87 15.39 -9.51
CA PHE A 694 7.89 14.64 -8.26
C PHE A 694 7.01 13.39 -8.38
N ALA A 695 7.61 12.23 -8.15
CA ALA A 695 6.87 10.99 -8.06
C ALA A 695 6.02 10.98 -6.78
N GLY A 696 4.90 10.27 -6.82
CA GLY A 696 3.97 10.20 -5.70
C GLY A 696 4.59 9.39 -4.56
N GLY A 697 4.42 9.84 -3.32
CA GLY A 697 4.73 9.00 -2.17
C GLY A 697 3.76 7.81 -2.06
N GLY A 698 4.23 6.72 -1.48
CA GLY A 698 3.39 5.58 -1.14
C GLY A 698 2.45 5.89 0.03
N GLY A 699 1.30 5.21 0.05
CA GLY A 699 0.32 5.34 1.11
C GLY A 699 0.76 4.65 2.40
N THR A 700 0.31 5.12 3.56
CA THR A 700 0.59 4.42 4.83
C THR A 700 -0.21 3.12 4.91
N GLY A 701 0.35 2.09 5.54
CA GLY A 701 -0.39 0.90 5.90
C GLY A 701 -1.44 1.19 6.99
N GLY A 702 -2.54 0.45 6.95
CA GLY A 702 -3.58 0.52 7.98
C GLY A 702 -3.14 -0.17 9.27
N ASN A 703 -3.70 0.25 10.40
CA ASN A 703 -3.40 -0.36 11.68
C ASN A 703 -4.15 -1.68 11.84
N ALA A 704 -3.58 -2.60 12.62
CA ALA A 704 -4.28 -3.80 13.04
C ALA A 704 -5.38 -3.51 14.06
N GLY A 705 -6.20 -4.53 14.34
CA GLY A 705 -7.15 -4.49 15.44
C GLY A 705 -6.52 -4.46 16.83
N LEU A 706 -7.30 -4.12 17.85
CA LEU A 706 -6.79 -3.81 19.19
C LEU A 706 -6.02 -4.97 19.83
N LEU A 707 -6.53 -6.20 19.80
CA LEU A 707 -5.88 -7.34 20.47
C LEU A 707 -4.92 -8.08 19.56
N PHE A 708 -5.30 -8.32 18.30
CA PHE A 708 -4.62 -9.23 17.40
C PHE A 708 -4.53 -8.67 15.98
N GLY A 709 -3.44 -8.94 15.29
CA GLY A 709 -3.29 -8.69 13.86
C GLY A 709 -2.02 -7.92 13.53
N SER A 710 -1.49 -8.17 12.34
CA SER A 710 -0.35 -7.42 11.83
C SER A 710 -0.79 -6.08 11.26
N GLY A 711 0.00 -5.04 11.48
CA GLY A 711 -0.18 -3.78 10.75
C GLY A 711 0.00 -3.99 9.25
N GLY A 712 -0.68 -3.20 8.45
CA GLY A 712 -0.54 -3.22 7.00
C GLY A 712 0.83 -2.68 6.57
N GLY A 713 1.40 -3.23 5.50
CA GLY A 713 2.62 -2.68 4.90
C GLY A 713 2.37 -1.27 4.32
N GLY A 714 3.37 -0.41 4.38
CA GLY A 714 3.37 0.85 3.64
C GLY A 714 3.49 0.60 2.14
N GLY A 715 2.87 1.46 1.34
CA GLY A 715 2.96 1.42 -0.11
C GLY A 715 4.30 1.96 -0.61
N ASP A 716 4.72 1.52 -1.78
CA ASP A 716 6.00 1.95 -2.37
C ASP A 716 5.91 3.35 -3.00
N GLY A 717 7.04 4.05 -3.03
CA GLY A 717 7.18 5.32 -3.69
C GLY A 717 7.19 5.22 -5.22
N GLY A 718 6.70 6.26 -5.89
CA GLY A 718 6.60 6.33 -7.34
C GLY A 718 7.93 6.51 -8.07
N PHE A 719 7.91 6.21 -9.38
CA PHE A 719 9.05 6.27 -10.30
C PHE A 719 9.11 7.59 -11.09
N ALA A 720 10.30 8.20 -11.21
CA ALA A 720 10.53 9.48 -11.92
C ALA A 720 11.77 9.44 -12.86
N PRO A 721 11.66 8.96 -14.12
CA PRO A 721 12.83 8.67 -14.96
C PRO A 721 13.40 9.79 -15.83
N VAL A 722 12.71 10.91 -16.03
CA VAL A 722 13.13 11.92 -17.02
C VAL A 722 13.19 13.32 -16.40
N GLY A 723 14.16 14.13 -16.84
CA GLY A 723 14.36 15.53 -16.43
C GLY A 723 15.53 15.73 -15.45
N VAL A 724 16.15 16.92 -15.49
CA VAL A 724 17.21 17.30 -14.54
C VAL A 724 16.54 17.64 -13.20
N GLY A 725 16.64 16.76 -12.21
CA GLY A 725 16.09 16.95 -10.87
C GLY A 725 14.77 16.22 -10.55
N GLY A 726 14.43 15.16 -11.29
CA GLY A 726 13.29 14.29 -10.92
C GLY A 726 13.49 13.67 -9.53
N VAL A 727 12.42 13.62 -8.72
CA VAL A 727 12.48 13.12 -7.35
C VAL A 727 11.62 11.87 -7.22
N GLY A 728 12.23 10.77 -6.80
CA GLY A 728 11.53 9.54 -6.49
C GLY A 728 10.57 9.72 -5.30
N GLY A 729 9.44 9.02 -5.32
CA GLY A 729 8.46 9.10 -4.25
C GLY A 729 8.99 8.47 -2.96
N ALA A 730 8.66 9.03 -1.80
CA ALA A 730 8.96 8.36 -0.53
C ALA A 730 8.07 7.11 -0.34
N GLY A 731 8.60 6.08 0.29
CA GLY A 731 7.81 4.94 0.74
C GLY A 731 6.85 5.34 1.87
N GLY A 732 5.70 4.70 1.92
CA GLY A 732 4.71 4.88 2.98
C GLY A 732 5.12 4.17 4.27
N ASN A 733 4.66 4.68 5.41
CA ASN A 733 4.94 4.03 6.70
C ASN A 733 4.08 2.77 6.86
N GLY A 734 4.61 1.75 7.55
CA GLY A 734 3.84 0.59 7.98
C GLY A 734 2.86 0.95 9.10
N GLY A 735 1.73 0.23 9.17
CA GLY A 735 0.73 0.40 10.22
C GLY A 735 1.11 -0.30 11.52
N ASP A 736 0.50 0.12 12.63
CA ASP A 736 0.78 -0.45 13.95
C ASP A 736 0.11 -1.81 14.16
N ALA A 737 0.68 -2.60 15.06
CA ALA A 737 0.21 -3.93 15.42
C ALA A 737 -0.85 -3.94 16.53
N GLY A 738 -1.54 -5.08 16.66
CA GLY A 738 -2.36 -5.38 17.83
C GLY A 738 -1.56 -5.59 19.13
N LEU A 739 -2.27 -5.72 20.24
CA LEU A 739 -1.66 -5.87 21.57
C LEU A 739 -0.85 -7.15 21.76
N LEU A 740 -1.24 -8.27 21.16
CA LEU A 740 -0.76 -9.60 21.53
C LEU A 740 -0.29 -10.40 20.31
N PHE A 741 0.94 -10.92 20.39
CA PHE A 741 1.60 -11.76 19.37
C PHE A 741 1.47 -11.22 17.94
N SER A 742 1.53 -9.91 17.82
CA SER A 742 1.29 -9.18 16.58
C SER A 742 2.55 -8.46 16.13
N ALA A 743 2.63 -8.02 14.88
CA ALA A 743 3.79 -7.27 14.40
C ALA A 743 3.38 -6.06 13.58
N GLY A 744 4.17 -5.00 13.67
CA GLY A 744 3.98 -3.80 12.87
C GLY A 744 4.18 -4.10 11.39
N GLY A 745 3.50 -3.35 10.54
CA GLY A 745 3.70 -3.43 9.10
C GLY A 745 5.09 -2.96 8.71
N ALA A 746 5.65 -3.54 7.64
CA ALA A 746 6.90 -3.02 7.06
C ALA A 746 6.64 -1.65 6.39
N GLY A 747 7.64 -0.77 6.42
CA GLY A 747 7.62 0.45 5.61
C GLY A 747 7.79 0.13 4.12
N GLY A 748 7.19 0.94 3.26
CA GLY A 748 7.31 0.83 1.80
C GLY A 748 8.68 1.30 1.31
N PHE A 749 9.09 0.80 0.15
CA PHE A 749 10.35 1.20 -0.48
C PHE A 749 10.25 2.60 -1.09
N GLY A 750 11.36 3.33 -1.07
CA GLY A 750 11.51 4.58 -1.80
C GLY A 750 11.60 4.34 -3.30
N GLY A 751 10.99 5.22 -4.09
CA GLY A 751 11.00 5.16 -5.55
C GLY A 751 12.28 5.73 -6.14
N PHE A 752 12.59 5.34 -7.39
CA PHE A 752 13.71 5.91 -8.14
C PHE A 752 13.39 7.32 -8.66
N GLY A 753 14.39 8.20 -8.62
CA GLY A 753 14.36 9.50 -9.28
C GLY A 753 15.63 9.76 -10.09
N SER A 754 15.48 10.32 -11.30
CA SER A 754 16.61 10.72 -12.14
C SER A 754 17.53 11.73 -11.46
N GLY A 755 16.99 12.56 -10.55
CA GLY A 755 17.72 13.43 -9.64
C GLY A 755 17.96 12.72 -8.31
N THR A 756 17.00 12.80 -7.39
CA THR A 756 17.12 12.26 -6.02
C THR A 756 16.22 11.05 -5.83
N GLY A 757 16.73 10.03 -5.13
CA GLY A 757 15.94 8.86 -4.73
C GLY A 757 14.94 9.19 -3.62
N GLY A 758 13.82 8.48 -3.59
CA GLY A 758 12.84 8.59 -2.51
C GLY A 758 13.32 7.90 -1.23
N ALA A 759 13.04 8.45 -0.06
CA ALA A 759 13.34 7.76 1.21
C ALA A 759 12.41 6.55 1.42
N GLY A 760 12.89 5.54 2.13
CA GLY A 760 12.06 4.42 2.60
C GLY A 760 11.13 4.84 3.74
N GLY A 761 9.97 4.18 3.82
CA GLY A 761 8.99 4.42 4.87
C GLY A 761 9.39 3.78 6.20
N THR A 762 8.91 4.30 7.33
CA THR A 762 9.20 3.70 8.64
C THR A 762 8.37 2.44 8.86
N GLY A 763 8.91 1.46 9.59
CA GLY A 763 8.14 0.32 10.07
C GLY A 763 7.14 0.70 11.16
N GLY A 764 6.02 -0.02 11.23
CA GLY A 764 4.98 0.17 12.25
C GLY A 764 5.39 -0.40 13.62
N SER A 765 4.80 0.12 14.69
CA SER A 765 5.14 -0.29 16.05
C SER A 765 4.26 -1.42 16.57
N ALA A 766 4.83 -2.27 17.43
CA ALA A 766 4.09 -3.22 18.25
C ALA A 766 3.66 -2.61 19.59
N ARG A 767 2.76 -3.29 20.29
CA ARG A 767 2.17 -2.78 21.55
C ARG A 767 2.62 -3.53 22.80
N LEU A 768 1.91 -4.57 23.29
CA LEU A 768 2.29 -5.22 24.55
C LEU A 768 3.21 -6.43 24.33
N VAL A 769 2.75 -7.38 23.51
CA VAL A 769 3.53 -8.53 23.04
C VAL A 769 3.53 -8.49 21.52
N GLY A 770 4.68 -8.23 20.91
CA GLY A 770 4.75 -8.11 19.46
C GLY A 770 6.06 -7.53 18.94
N PHE A 771 6.24 -7.54 17.63
CA PHE A 771 7.50 -7.18 16.98
C PHE A 771 7.36 -5.92 16.13
N GLY A 772 8.33 -5.02 16.20
CA GLY A 772 8.35 -3.84 15.33
C GLY A 772 8.49 -4.23 13.86
N GLY A 773 7.83 -3.50 12.98
CA GLY A 773 7.96 -3.67 11.53
C GLY A 773 9.32 -3.19 11.02
N ALA A 774 9.83 -3.80 9.94
CA ALA A 774 11.06 -3.32 9.31
C ALA A 774 10.83 -1.98 8.59
N GLY A 775 11.85 -1.11 8.56
CA GLY A 775 11.86 0.06 7.69
C GLY A 775 12.01 -0.33 6.22
N GLY A 776 11.44 0.47 5.33
CA GLY A 776 11.57 0.30 3.88
C GLY A 776 12.94 0.76 3.38
N GLY A 777 13.43 0.16 2.30
CA GLY A 777 14.69 0.59 1.66
C GLY A 777 14.55 1.94 0.94
N GLY A 778 15.63 2.72 0.87
CA GLY A 778 15.69 3.93 0.07
C GLY A 778 15.77 3.65 -1.44
N GLY A 779 15.28 4.59 -2.26
CA GLY A 779 15.35 4.53 -3.71
C GLY A 779 16.67 5.07 -4.27
N LEU A 780 17.03 4.66 -5.49
CA LEU A 780 18.20 5.18 -6.20
C LEU A 780 17.95 6.64 -6.66
N GLY A 781 18.97 7.49 -6.50
CA GLY A 781 19.10 8.79 -7.16
C GLY A 781 20.04 8.71 -8.36
N GLY A 782 19.63 9.23 -9.53
CA GLY A 782 20.44 9.16 -10.75
C GLY A 782 21.66 10.07 -10.74
N VAL A 783 21.46 11.39 -10.57
CA VAL A 783 22.53 12.41 -10.52
C VAL A 783 22.64 13.16 -9.18
N GLY A 784 21.68 12.95 -8.27
CA GLY A 784 21.65 13.53 -6.93
C GLY A 784 21.54 12.44 -5.85
N ASP A 785 21.31 12.87 -4.61
CA ASP A 785 21.38 12.01 -3.43
C ASP A 785 20.40 10.82 -3.51
N ALA A 786 20.87 9.65 -3.08
CA ALA A 786 20.04 8.47 -2.93
C ALA A 786 19.12 8.60 -1.71
N GLY A 787 18.02 7.86 -1.74
CA GLY A 787 17.08 7.83 -0.63
C GLY A 787 17.68 7.18 0.61
N ALA A 788 17.40 7.74 1.79
CA ALA A 788 17.70 7.07 3.04
C ALA A 788 16.75 5.90 3.28
N GLY A 789 17.21 4.86 3.98
CA GLY A 789 16.37 3.79 4.50
C GLY A 789 15.48 4.28 5.64
N GLY A 790 14.29 3.69 5.75
CA GLY A 790 13.33 4.01 6.80
C GLY A 790 13.71 3.43 8.15
N ALA A 791 13.27 4.06 9.24
CA ALA A 791 13.49 3.53 10.59
C ALA A 791 12.67 2.25 10.84
N GLY A 792 13.19 1.35 11.66
CA GLY A 792 12.46 0.19 12.17
C GLY A 792 11.46 0.59 13.26
N GLY A 793 10.36 -0.15 13.35
CA GLY A 793 9.30 0.08 14.33
C GLY A 793 9.66 -0.39 15.75
N VAL A 794 8.98 0.15 16.75
CA VAL A 794 9.22 -0.21 18.15
C VAL A 794 8.65 -1.60 18.48
N GLY A 795 9.37 -2.39 19.28
CA GLY A 795 8.92 -3.69 19.78
C GLY A 795 7.92 -3.59 20.93
N GLY A 796 7.30 -4.72 21.29
CA GLY A 796 6.32 -4.79 22.36
C GLY A 796 6.86 -4.37 23.74
N GLY A 797 6.02 -3.68 24.51
CA GLY A 797 6.28 -3.17 25.85
C GLY A 797 6.68 -4.23 26.87
N LEU A 798 6.20 -5.48 26.73
CA LEU A 798 6.53 -6.62 27.58
C LEU A 798 7.47 -7.60 26.90
N LEU A 799 7.09 -8.08 25.71
CA LEU A 799 7.87 -9.02 24.90
C LEU A 799 7.85 -8.55 23.45
N GLY A 800 9.02 -8.36 22.85
CA GLY A 800 9.07 -7.90 21.48
C GLY A 800 10.40 -7.32 21.06
N ASN A 801 10.89 -7.75 19.90
CA ASN A 801 12.06 -7.12 19.29
C ASN A 801 11.65 -5.87 18.53
N GLY A 802 12.52 -4.86 18.51
CA GLY A 802 12.40 -3.76 17.57
C GLY A 802 12.61 -4.23 16.13
N GLY A 803 12.03 -3.50 15.17
CA GLY A 803 12.17 -3.79 13.75
C GLY A 803 13.52 -3.36 13.21
N ALA A 804 14.02 -4.02 12.17
CA ALA A 804 15.25 -3.60 11.50
C ALA A 804 15.04 -2.25 10.76
N GLY A 805 16.08 -1.42 10.71
CA GLY A 805 16.12 -0.27 9.81
C GLY A 805 16.22 -0.72 8.36
N GLY A 806 15.65 0.07 7.45
CA GLY A 806 15.73 -0.17 6.02
C GLY A 806 17.11 0.16 5.46
N GLU A 807 17.48 -0.51 4.37
CA GLU A 807 18.73 -0.25 3.66
C GLU A 807 18.71 1.14 2.99
N GLY A 808 19.86 1.79 2.89
CA GLY A 808 20.02 2.99 2.09
C GLY A 808 19.89 2.69 0.59
N GLY A 809 19.35 3.64 -0.17
CA GLY A 809 19.33 3.57 -1.63
C GLY A 809 20.73 3.58 -2.21
N GLU A 810 20.92 2.86 -3.31
CA GLU A 810 22.20 2.78 -4.03
C GLU A 810 22.79 4.18 -4.28
N GLY A 811 24.07 4.38 -3.93
CA GLY A 811 24.74 5.68 -3.88
C GLY A 811 25.22 6.06 -2.48
N ASP A 812 24.80 7.23 -1.99
CA ASP A 812 25.13 7.82 -0.69
C ASP A 812 24.00 7.68 0.34
N GLY A 813 22.96 6.90 0.03
CA GLY A 813 21.79 6.71 0.89
C GLY A 813 22.19 6.13 2.24
N ALA A 814 21.78 6.79 3.32
CA ALA A 814 22.03 6.28 4.67
C ALA A 814 21.08 5.12 5.00
N GLY A 815 21.57 4.13 5.73
CA GLY A 815 20.73 3.10 6.33
C GLY A 815 19.87 3.64 7.46
N GLY A 816 18.67 3.09 7.60
CA GLY A 816 17.71 3.46 8.63
C GLY A 816 18.12 2.98 10.02
N VAL A 817 17.65 3.68 11.05
CA VAL A 817 17.87 3.29 12.45
C VAL A 817 16.97 2.11 12.81
N GLY A 818 17.50 1.14 13.57
CA GLY A 818 16.73 0.03 14.11
C GLY A 818 15.79 0.46 15.23
N GLY A 819 14.63 -0.19 15.33
CA GLY A 819 13.64 0.12 16.35
C GLY A 819 14.04 -0.38 17.74
N ASN A 820 13.53 0.26 18.79
CA ASN A 820 13.84 -0.11 20.17
C ASN A 820 12.96 -1.26 20.67
N ALA A 821 13.45 -2.00 21.66
CA ALA A 821 12.66 -2.90 22.50
C ALA A 821 12.51 -2.31 23.92
N ALA A 822 11.47 -2.73 24.65
CA ALA A 822 11.16 -2.17 25.97
C ALA A 822 11.65 -3.05 27.14
N PHE A 823 11.12 -4.26 27.30
CA PHE A 823 11.38 -5.10 28.48
C PHE A 823 12.09 -6.43 28.16
N ILE A 824 11.42 -7.37 27.49
CA ILE A 824 12.06 -8.58 26.97
C ILE A 824 12.11 -8.46 25.46
N GLY A 825 13.29 -8.31 24.88
CA GLY A 825 13.39 -8.01 23.46
C GLY A 825 14.75 -7.46 23.08
N THR A 826 15.20 -7.83 21.89
CA THR A 826 16.38 -7.23 21.26
C THR A 826 15.99 -5.95 20.53
N GLY A 827 16.84 -4.93 20.56
CA GLY A 827 16.71 -3.80 19.65
C GLY A 827 16.87 -4.26 18.21
N GLY A 828 16.25 -3.60 17.24
CA GLY A 828 16.40 -3.92 15.83
C GLY A 828 17.76 -3.50 15.29
N ASN A 829 18.30 -4.23 14.31
CA ASN A 829 19.53 -3.80 13.64
C ASN A 829 19.29 -2.52 12.85
N GLY A 830 20.31 -1.67 12.72
CA GLY A 830 20.33 -0.61 11.73
C GLY A 830 20.44 -1.20 10.32
N GLY A 831 19.87 -0.53 9.33
CA GLY A 831 20.02 -0.90 7.92
C GLY A 831 21.41 -0.52 7.40
N ASN A 832 21.92 -1.23 6.40
CA ASN A 832 23.20 -0.85 5.81
C ASN A 832 23.08 0.39 4.91
N GLY A 833 24.20 1.05 4.67
CA GLY A 833 24.33 2.14 3.72
C GLY A 833 24.16 1.66 2.27
N GLY A 834 23.74 2.58 1.41
CA GLY A 834 23.79 2.42 -0.03
C GLY A 834 25.23 2.27 -0.52
N THR A 835 25.47 1.38 -1.47
CA THR A 835 26.80 1.23 -2.05
C THR A 835 27.04 2.29 -3.13
N PRO A 836 28.26 2.87 -3.23
CA PRO A 836 29.47 2.53 -2.48
C PRO A 836 29.78 3.42 -1.25
N THR A 837 28.95 4.42 -0.93
CA THR A 837 29.36 5.52 -0.02
C THR A 837 28.40 5.82 1.13
N GLY A 838 27.25 5.15 1.21
CA GLY A 838 26.25 5.35 2.25
C GLY A 838 26.78 5.04 3.65
N SER A 839 26.18 5.63 4.67
CA SER A 839 26.48 5.30 6.06
C SER A 839 25.48 4.28 6.58
N GLY A 840 25.94 3.26 7.31
CA GLY A 840 25.05 2.36 8.04
C GLY A 840 24.26 3.07 9.15
N GLY A 841 23.02 2.62 9.36
CA GLY A 841 22.14 3.11 10.42
C GLY A 841 22.52 2.56 11.80
N HIS A 842 22.09 3.25 12.85
CA HIS A 842 22.32 2.78 14.22
C HIS A 842 21.36 1.64 14.60
N GLY A 843 21.85 0.68 15.38
CA GLY A 843 20.99 -0.31 16.03
C GLY A 843 20.10 0.33 17.11
N GLY A 844 18.91 -0.22 17.30
CA GLY A 844 17.99 0.18 18.36
C GLY A 844 18.40 -0.39 19.72
N SER A 845 17.86 0.17 20.80
CA SER A 845 18.15 -0.31 22.16
C SER A 845 17.40 -1.60 22.50
N GLY A 846 18.06 -2.51 23.21
CA GLY A 846 17.47 -3.71 23.79
C GLY A 846 16.70 -3.44 25.09
N GLY A 847 15.83 -4.38 25.45
CA GLY A 847 15.17 -4.37 26.76
C GLY A 847 16.06 -4.97 27.86
N LEU A 848 15.54 -5.03 29.10
CA LEU A 848 16.19 -5.66 30.25
C LEU A 848 16.72 -7.07 29.96
N LEU A 849 15.98 -7.86 29.17
CA LEU A 849 16.40 -9.16 28.67
C LEU A 849 16.45 -9.16 27.13
N GLY A 850 17.44 -8.46 26.59
CA GLY A 850 17.82 -8.53 25.18
C GLY A 850 19.01 -7.63 24.86
N GLN A 851 19.68 -7.91 23.74
CA GLN A 851 20.80 -7.11 23.26
C GLN A 851 20.32 -5.90 22.47
N ASP A 852 21.13 -4.86 22.47
CA ASP A 852 21.02 -3.78 21.48
C ASP A 852 21.17 -4.35 20.06
N GLY A 853 20.53 -3.67 19.11
CA GLY A 853 20.67 -3.98 17.70
C GLY A 853 22.08 -3.72 17.20
N LEU A 854 22.49 -4.46 16.19
CA LEU A 854 23.75 -4.21 15.50
C LEU A 854 23.62 -2.96 14.63
N ASN A 855 24.67 -2.16 14.56
CA ASN A 855 24.74 -1.08 13.57
C ASN A 855 24.81 -1.67 12.16
N GLY A 856 24.21 -0.96 11.21
CA GLY A 856 24.37 -1.23 9.79
C GLY A 856 25.80 -1.01 9.34
N LEU A 857 26.16 -1.69 8.26
CA LEU A 857 27.46 -1.53 7.61
C LEU A 857 27.40 -0.34 6.63
N PRO A 858 28.51 0.39 6.43
CA PRO A 858 28.60 1.42 5.39
C PRO A 858 28.71 0.80 3.98
#